data_AF-A0A953U4C2-F1
#
_entry.id   AF-A0A953U4C2-F1
#
_cell.length_a   1.000
_cell.length_b   1.000
_cell.length_c   1.000
_cell.angle_alpha   90.00
_cell.angle_beta   90.00
_cell.angle_gamma   90.00
#
_symmetry.space_group_name_H-M   'P 1'
#
loop_
_entity.id
_entity.type
_entity.pdbx_description
1 polymer ?
#
loop_
_entity_poly.entity_id
_entity_poly.type
_entity_poly.pdbx_seq_one_letter_code
_entity_poly.pdbx_strand_id
1 'polypeptide(L)'
;MTRWLWLAWVAVVAALTGKILVWHVEYFKSPGPQFYKIALGFVPVLALSVFLYAWLRRKAVWRFEPLAFATLASAASLFYEPRAFLVSLALFFAAYALGAWAGDALRLNLSGPLNRILIRCGFGFGLLIPLCFVLGEFRLLYPGVILTILLILAALGMRGALRDLLALHEIWKSAGEVRHPIAGVAVAFGFVAMICTLMTALSPPINFDTLQMHLPSVEHYVETRSIAPFPEIEYSYYPQGGETLWTAAYALAGGPGTQVESAMFFVLFLLVVFRLARECASGRAAALAGTIWAATLPFLHWTGSVMKNDMIMTFFQGLALLAFLKWLRERGFSWILAGAFFLAQSFGVKYVALFGAIPLAIFFAFAVWKQPRRWNATLAVIAVFLCFGTFWTVRTYVLTGNPVYPEVADRVVNGAIGAHHYSAAFKLLRYVTLPWKIIFDGGRVFESPLPNPSGIILFAFFPLLFFASPKWRNPGILTCVAFVLIYCGYWAAMLGTLRYAIVPFAIAAMLLAQGAARFYDSASSRPIRLSIVAVEVYCLLIAALGTMIIEVNGPQFNYFAGRLDRPGYLRAALRTYASLEDLKRVVRPGESILGIDNCSRAYAPEPLRYQCLLCAPDGCDAKAVDDGLKKFDPRYLIVPEQNAPPEAVIELHRRPWTRIHHDPFFSVYHAD
;
A
#
# COMPACT_ATOMS: atom_id res chain seq x y z
N MET A 1 20.04 -28.74 -0.74
CA MET A 1 18.79 -29.50 -0.52
C MET A 1 18.75 -30.64 -1.51
N THR A 2 18.65 -31.89 -1.02
CA THR A 2 18.54 -33.06 -1.92
C THR A 2 17.16 -33.10 -2.58
N ARG A 3 17.04 -33.80 -3.71
CA ARG A 3 15.77 -33.93 -4.45
C ARG A 3 14.64 -34.50 -3.58
N TRP A 4 14.97 -35.49 -2.76
CA TRP A 4 14.04 -36.14 -1.83
C TRP A 4 13.56 -35.20 -0.74
N LEU A 5 14.45 -34.39 -0.16
CA LEU A 5 14.07 -33.36 0.82
C LEU A 5 13.13 -32.32 0.22
N TRP A 6 13.29 -31.95 -1.06
CA TRP A 6 12.35 -31.07 -1.75
C TRP A 6 10.98 -31.71 -1.94
N LEU A 7 10.91 -32.94 -2.44
CA LEU A 7 9.60 -33.60 -2.62
C LEU A 7 8.89 -33.85 -1.29
N ALA A 8 9.62 -34.22 -0.24
CA ALA A 8 9.08 -34.33 1.11
C ALA A 8 8.55 -32.97 1.61
N TRP A 9 9.30 -31.89 1.39
CA TRP A 9 8.86 -30.54 1.73
C TRP A 9 7.60 -30.13 0.97
N VAL A 10 7.49 -30.44 -0.32
CA VAL A 10 6.27 -30.18 -1.11
C VAL A 10 5.05 -30.89 -0.51
N ALA A 11 5.20 -32.13 -0.06
CA ALA A 11 4.13 -32.85 0.63
C ALA A 11 3.72 -32.16 1.95
N VAL A 12 4.69 -31.67 2.74
CA VAL A 12 4.44 -30.91 3.96
C VAL A 12 3.68 -29.61 3.67
N VAL A 13 4.08 -28.86 2.64
CA VAL A 13 3.38 -27.65 2.21
C VAL A 13 1.93 -27.98 1.87
N ALA A 14 1.69 -28.97 1.01
CA ALA A 14 0.34 -29.37 0.62
C ALA A 14 -0.53 -29.80 1.81
N ALA A 15 0.04 -30.56 2.76
CA ALA A 15 -0.68 -31.02 3.95
C ALA A 15 -1.06 -29.85 4.89
N LEU A 16 -0.16 -28.89 5.11
CA LEU A 16 -0.39 -27.78 6.02
C LEU A 16 -1.28 -26.68 5.42
N THR A 17 -1.20 -26.45 4.10
CA THR A 17 -1.94 -25.36 3.44
C THR A 17 -3.16 -25.84 2.67
N GLY A 18 -3.42 -27.14 2.58
CA GLY A 18 -4.60 -27.69 1.89
C GLY A 18 -5.92 -27.13 2.43
N LYS A 19 -6.04 -27.01 3.77
CA LYS A 19 -7.22 -26.40 4.42
C LYS A 19 -7.40 -24.92 4.06
N ILE A 20 -6.31 -24.19 3.81
CA ILE A 20 -6.37 -22.79 3.38
C ILE A 20 -7.02 -22.72 1.99
N LEU A 21 -6.59 -23.54 1.04
CA LEU A 21 -7.20 -23.56 -0.30
C LEU A 21 -8.69 -23.90 -0.23
N VAL A 22 -9.07 -24.91 0.56
CA VAL A 22 -10.47 -25.28 0.78
C VAL A 22 -11.25 -24.08 1.32
N TRP A 23 -10.74 -23.42 2.36
CA TRP A 23 -11.38 -22.23 2.92
C TRP A 23 -11.58 -21.12 1.88
N HIS A 24 -10.59 -20.85 1.02
CA HIS A 24 -10.70 -19.81 -0.02
C HIS A 24 -11.79 -20.13 -1.04
N VAL A 25 -11.90 -21.39 -1.44
CA VAL A 25 -12.95 -21.82 -2.37
C VAL A 25 -14.31 -21.79 -1.69
N GLU A 26 -14.39 -22.24 -0.43
CA GLU A 26 -15.62 -22.22 0.36
C GLU A 26 -16.12 -20.83 0.72
N TYR A 27 -15.22 -19.83 0.81
CA TYR A 27 -15.60 -18.44 1.05
C TYR A 27 -16.68 -17.98 0.06
N PHE A 28 -16.57 -18.38 -1.21
CA PHE A 28 -17.53 -18.04 -2.26
C PHE A 28 -18.92 -18.71 -2.11
N LYS A 29 -19.15 -19.56 -1.10
CA LYS A 29 -20.52 -20.00 -0.72
C LYS A 29 -21.38 -18.83 -0.26
N SER A 30 -20.77 -17.80 0.34
CA SER A 30 -21.39 -16.51 0.65
C SER A 30 -20.66 -15.45 -0.19
N PRO A 31 -21.29 -14.88 -1.22
CA PRO A 31 -22.66 -14.39 -1.20
C PRO A 31 -23.73 -15.31 -1.83
N GLY A 32 -23.37 -16.48 -2.37
CA GLY A 32 -24.36 -17.47 -2.81
C GLY A 32 -23.78 -18.67 -3.57
N PRO A 33 -24.55 -19.76 -3.76
CA PRO A 33 -24.07 -21.02 -4.33
C PRO A 33 -23.61 -20.92 -5.79
N GLN A 34 -24.03 -19.89 -6.53
CA GLN A 34 -23.58 -19.63 -7.90
C GLN A 34 -22.11 -19.21 -7.94
N PHE A 35 -21.68 -18.32 -7.04
CA PHE A 35 -20.28 -17.88 -6.95
C PHE A 35 -19.36 -19.04 -6.58
N TYR A 36 -19.80 -19.91 -5.68
CA TYR A 36 -19.11 -21.15 -5.35
C TYR A 36 -18.93 -22.07 -6.56
N LYS A 37 -19.99 -22.29 -7.36
CA LYS A 37 -19.90 -23.10 -8.59
C LYS A 37 -18.95 -22.48 -9.62
N ILE A 38 -18.99 -21.16 -9.79
CA ILE A 38 -18.06 -20.43 -10.66
C ILE A 38 -16.62 -20.62 -10.15
N ALA A 39 -16.36 -20.47 -8.84
CA ALA A 39 -15.04 -20.67 -8.27
C ALA A 39 -14.52 -22.10 -8.49
N LEU A 40 -15.36 -23.12 -8.32
CA LEU A 40 -15.00 -24.53 -8.56
C LEU A 40 -14.56 -24.80 -10.01
N GLY A 41 -15.18 -24.14 -10.99
CA GLY A 41 -14.77 -24.23 -12.39
C GLY A 41 -13.59 -23.31 -12.75
N PHE A 42 -13.59 -22.09 -12.23
CA PHE A 42 -12.60 -21.06 -12.52
C PHE A 42 -11.20 -21.44 -12.01
N VAL A 43 -11.09 -22.02 -10.83
CA VAL A 43 -9.80 -22.41 -10.22
C VAL A 43 -8.98 -23.37 -11.09
N PRO A 44 -9.51 -24.54 -11.52
CA PRO A 44 -8.76 -25.46 -12.39
C PRO A 44 -8.53 -24.86 -13.79
N VAL A 45 -9.49 -24.11 -14.34
CA VAL A 45 -9.34 -23.44 -15.64
C VAL A 45 -8.23 -22.39 -15.59
N LEU A 46 -8.16 -21.60 -14.53
CA LEU A 46 -7.10 -20.60 -14.33
C LEU A 46 -5.74 -21.29 -14.23
N ALA A 47 -5.61 -22.34 -13.43
CA ALA A 47 -4.36 -23.10 -13.31
C ALA A 47 -3.89 -23.65 -14.67
N LEU A 48 -4.79 -24.29 -15.44
CA LEU A 48 -4.49 -24.81 -16.77
C LEU A 48 -4.12 -23.69 -17.77
N SER A 49 -4.86 -22.58 -17.74
CA SER A 49 -4.63 -21.42 -18.60
C SER A 49 -3.27 -20.78 -18.32
N VAL A 50 -2.84 -20.73 -17.05
CA VAL A 50 -1.51 -20.24 -16.65
C VAL A 50 -0.40 -21.14 -17.21
N PHE A 51 -0.57 -22.47 -17.15
CA PHE A 51 0.41 -23.39 -17.75
C PHE A 51 0.49 -23.21 -19.27
N LEU A 52 -0.66 -23.12 -19.94
CA LEU A 52 -0.73 -22.88 -21.39
C LEU A 52 -0.10 -21.53 -21.76
N TYR A 53 -0.43 -20.48 -21.03
CA TYR A 53 0.14 -19.15 -21.19
C TYR A 53 1.66 -19.16 -20.99
N ALA A 54 2.15 -19.73 -19.88
CA ALA A 54 3.58 -19.79 -19.60
C ALA A 54 4.36 -20.58 -20.66
N TRP A 55 3.73 -21.55 -21.31
CA TRP A 55 4.29 -22.27 -22.45
C TRP A 55 4.30 -21.43 -23.74
N LEU A 56 3.17 -20.80 -24.10
CA LEU A 56 3.06 -19.91 -25.27
C LEU A 56 3.98 -18.69 -25.15
N ARG A 57 4.04 -18.11 -23.95
CA ARG A 57 4.89 -16.98 -23.57
C ARG A 57 6.34 -17.22 -23.92
N ARG A 58 6.85 -18.44 -23.71
CA ARG A 58 8.23 -18.78 -24.06
C ARG A 58 8.49 -18.69 -25.54
N LYS A 59 7.51 -18.89 -26.43
CA LYS A 59 7.75 -18.87 -27.87
C LYS A 59 7.98 -17.46 -28.40
N ALA A 60 7.04 -16.53 -28.16
CA ALA A 60 7.14 -15.17 -28.68
C ALA A 60 6.44 -14.07 -27.87
N VAL A 61 5.37 -14.41 -27.13
CA VAL A 61 4.44 -13.42 -26.56
C VAL A 61 5.11 -12.49 -25.54
N TRP A 62 6.13 -12.98 -24.82
CA TRP A 62 6.82 -12.22 -23.78
C TRP A 62 7.29 -10.83 -24.22
N ARG A 63 7.69 -10.65 -25.49
CA ARG A 63 8.19 -9.36 -26.02
C ARG A 63 7.15 -8.25 -26.03
N PHE A 64 5.86 -8.60 -26.06
CA PHE A 64 4.76 -7.65 -26.17
C PHE A 64 4.07 -7.38 -24.84
N GLU A 65 4.36 -8.16 -23.79
CA GLU A 65 3.63 -8.09 -22.52
C GLU A 65 3.62 -6.70 -21.88
N PRO A 66 4.76 -5.98 -21.72
CA PRO A 66 4.72 -4.66 -21.07
C PRO A 66 3.86 -3.68 -21.84
N LEU A 67 3.94 -3.71 -23.18
CA LEU A 67 3.14 -2.84 -24.03
C LEU A 67 1.66 -3.23 -23.96
N ALA A 68 1.33 -4.52 -24.04
CA ALA A 68 -0.05 -5.01 -24.00
C ALA A 68 -0.70 -4.68 -22.65
N PHE A 69 0.00 -4.91 -21.54
CA PHE A 69 -0.50 -4.63 -20.19
C PHE A 69 -0.64 -3.14 -19.93
N ALA A 70 0.37 -2.33 -20.32
CA ALA A 70 0.28 -0.88 -20.22
C ALA A 70 -0.85 -0.31 -21.09
N THR A 71 -1.05 -0.85 -22.30
CA THR A 71 -2.15 -0.45 -23.19
C THR A 71 -3.50 -0.79 -22.57
N LEU A 72 -3.67 -2.00 -22.04
CA LEU A 72 -4.92 -2.41 -21.39
C LEU A 72 -5.23 -1.53 -20.17
N ALA A 73 -4.24 -1.32 -19.29
CA ALA A 73 -4.39 -0.47 -18.12
C ALA A 73 -4.72 0.97 -18.52
N SER A 74 -3.99 1.54 -19.47
CA SER A 74 -4.23 2.90 -19.96
C SER A 74 -5.59 3.05 -20.63
N ALA A 75 -6.00 2.07 -21.44
CA ALA A 75 -7.31 2.07 -22.10
C ALA A 75 -8.45 1.96 -21.08
N ALA A 76 -8.33 1.09 -20.08
CA ALA A 76 -9.30 1.00 -19.00
C ALA A 76 -9.38 2.31 -18.20
N SER A 77 -8.24 2.89 -17.82
CA SER A 77 -8.22 4.17 -17.10
C SER A 77 -8.77 5.33 -17.94
N LEU A 78 -8.47 5.40 -19.24
CA LEU A 78 -9.02 6.41 -20.15
C LEU A 78 -10.53 6.24 -20.36
N PHE A 79 -11.02 5.00 -20.36
CA PHE A 79 -12.44 4.72 -20.56
C PHE A 79 -13.26 5.04 -19.31
N TYR A 80 -12.83 4.58 -18.13
CA TYR A 80 -13.61 4.74 -16.90
C TYR A 80 -13.31 6.06 -16.18
N GLU A 81 -12.05 6.52 -16.13
CA GLU A 81 -11.63 7.67 -15.32
C GLU A 81 -10.59 8.56 -16.04
N PRO A 82 -10.91 9.15 -17.21
CA PRO A 82 -9.94 9.85 -18.05
C PRO A 82 -9.27 11.03 -17.35
N ARG A 83 -10.00 11.80 -16.54
CA ARG A 83 -9.44 12.94 -15.79
C ARG A 83 -8.41 12.46 -14.77
N ALA A 84 -8.72 11.42 -14.02
CA ALA A 84 -7.80 10.83 -13.04
C ALA A 84 -6.52 10.30 -13.70
N PHE A 85 -6.67 9.62 -14.83
CA PHE A 85 -5.53 9.12 -15.61
C PHE A 85 -4.60 10.25 -16.09
N LEU A 86 -5.16 11.30 -16.70
CA LEU A 86 -4.37 12.44 -17.20
C LEU A 86 -3.67 13.20 -16.08
N VAL A 87 -4.33 13.39 -14.93
CA VAL A 87 -3.75 14.05 -13.76
C VAL A 87 -2.62 13.21 -13.16
N SER A 88 -2.80 11.89 -13.03
CA SER A 88 -1.76 10.99 -12.55
C SER A 88 -0.54 10.96 -13.49
N LEU A 89 -0.75 10.99 -14.81
CA LEU A 89 0.34 11.14 -15.78
C LEU A 89 1.06 12.50 -15.65
N ALA A 90 0.32 13.59 -15.48
CA ALA A 90 0.90 14.91 -15.27
C ALA A 90 1.76 14.97 -14.00
N LEU A 91 1.28 14.39 -12.90
CA LEU A 91 2.03 14.23 -11.65
C LEU A 91 3.30 13.39 -11.84
N PHE A 92 3.21 12.26 -12.55
CA PHE A 92 4.36 11.43 -12.87
C PHE A 92 5.43 12.20 -13.66
N PHE A 93 5.04 12.93 -14.71
CA PHE A 93 5.99 13.71 -15.51
C PHE A 93 6.55 14.92 -14.75
N ALA A 94 5.73 15.59 -13.94
CA ALA A 94 6.15 16.69 -13.10
C ALA A 94 7.19 16.24 -12.06
N ALA A 95 6.93 15.11 -11.39
CA ALA A 95 7.87 14.49 -10.47
C ALA A 95 9.17 14.10 -11.20
N TYR A 96 9.07 13.47 -12.38
CA TYR A 96 10.25 13.12 -13.16
C TYR A 96 11.10 14.35 -13.53
N ALA A 97 10.48 15.47 -13.90
CA ALA A 97 11.18 16.72 -14.22
C ALA A 97 11.91 17.31 -13.00
N LEU A 98 11.18 17.48 -11.90
CA LEU A 98 11.71 18.07 -10.67
C LEU A 98 12.83 17.22 -10.06
N GLY A 99 12.71 15.90 -10.13
CA GLY A 99 13.78 15.02 -9.68
C GLY A 99 14.93 14.87 -10.66
N ALA A 100 14.76 15.17 -11.95
CA ALA A 100 15.89 15.32 -12.86
C ALA A 100 16.78 16.47 -12.41
N TRP A 101 16.18 17.63 -12.11
CA TRP A 101 16.90 18.79 -11.56
C TRP A 101 17.64 18.44 -10.27
N ALA A 102 16.98 17.80 -9.29
CA ALA A 102 17.62 17.42 -8.03
C ALA A 102 18.74 16.38 -8.21
N GLY A 103 18.52 15.37 -9.05
CA GLY A 103 19.52 14.34 -9.35
C GLY A 103 20.76 14.91 -10.06
N ASP A 104 20.56 15.86 -10.97
CA ASP A 104 21.62 16.56 -11.69
C ASP A 104 22.38 17.52 -10.76
N ALA A 105 21.68 18.22 -9.84
CA ALA A 105 22.28 19.06 -8.81
C ALA A 105 23.19 18.25 -7.85
N LEU A 106 22.78 17.03 -7.50
CA LEU A 106 23.59 16.10 -6.71
C LEU A 106 24.65 15.35 -7.55
N ARG A 107 24.68 15.57 -8.88
CA ARG A 107 25.58 14.89 -9.83
C ARG A 107 25.52 13.37 -9.72
N LEU A 108 24.32 12.81 -9.54
CA LEU A 108 24.12 11.37 -9.39
C LEU A 108 24.35 10.64 -10.72
N ASN A 109 25.14 9.57 -10.68
CA ASN A 109 25.34 8.71 -11.85
C ASN A 109 24.16 7.72 -12.01
N LEU A 110 23.13 8.15 -12.74
CA LEU A 110 21.93 7.35 -12.98
C LEU A 110 22.09 6.41 -14.18
N SER A 111 22.78 5.29 -13.95
CA SER A 111 22.97 4.24 -14.96
C SER A 111 21.67 3.47 -15.27
N GLY A 112 21.18 3.63 -16.50
CA GLY A 112 20.01 2.92 -17.05
C GLY A 112 18.66 3.61 -16.78
N PRO A 113 17.65 3.34 -17.63
CA PRO A 113 16.37 4.04 -17.59
C PRO A 113 15.57 3.78 -16.30
N LEU A 114 15.62 2.56 -15.76
CA LEU A 114 14.91 2.24 -14.50
C LEU A 114 15.43 3.08 -13.32
N ASN A 115 16.77 3.24 -13.21
CA ASN A 115 17.37 4.09 -12.16
C ASN A 115 16.94 5.54 -12.32
N ARG A 116 16.88 6.04 -13.57
CA ARG A 116 16.42 7.41 -13.83
C ARG A 116 14.98 7.60 -13.42
N ILE A 117 14.07 6.71 -13.81
CA ILE A 117 12.65 6.80 -13.40
C ILE A 117 12.54 6.76 -11.88
N LEU A 118 13.12 5.76 -11.22
CA LEU A 118 12.99 5.59 -9.76
C LEU A 118 13.55 6.78 -8.98
N ILE A 119 14.78 7.19 -9.28
CA ILE A 119 15.46 8.24 -8.51
C ILE A 119 14.86 9.61 -8.83
N ARG A 120 14.51 9.89 -10.09
CA ARG A 120 13.87 11.16 -10.47
C ARG A 120 12.45 11.25 -9.92
N CYS A 121 11.61 10.23 -10.06
CA CYS A 121 10.28 10.27 -9.44
C CYS A 121 10.39 10.34 -7.90
N GLY A 122 11.37 9.66 -7.30
CA GLY A 122 11.68 9.77 -5.88
C GLY A 122 11.95 11.20 -5.42
N PHE A 123 12.90 11.88 -6.07
CA PHE A 123 13.18 13.29 -5.76
C PHE A 123 12.00 14.19 -6.08
N GLY A 124 11.34 13.94 -7.22
CA GLY A 124 10.19 14.69 -7.68
C GLY A 124 9.05 14.71 -6.68
N PHE A 125 8.50 13.54 -6.35
CA PHE A 125 7.42 13.43 -5.36
C PHE A 125 7.88 13.94 -3.99
N GLY A 126 9.13 13.65 -3.59
CA GLY A 126 9.68 14.17 -2.34
C GLY A 126 9.80 15.70 -2.31
N LEU A 127 9.95 16.38 -3.45
CA LEU A 127 10.00 17.84 -3.54
C LEU A 127 8.62 18.46 -3.78
N LEU A 128 7.69 17.72 -4.40
CA LEU A 128 6.30 18.14 -4.54
C LEU A 128 5.58 18.20 -3.18
N ILE A 129 5.90 17.30 -2.24
CA ILE A 129 5.34 17.32 -0.88
C ILE A 129 5.60 18.69 -0.19
N PRO A 130 6.85 19.14 0.03
CA PRO A 130 7.12 20.42 0.67
C PRO A 130 6.67 21.61 -0.20
N LEU A 131 6.67 21.50 -1.53
CA LEU A 131 6.12 22.55 -2.39
C LEU A 131 4.63 22.78 -2.12
N CYS A 132 3.83 21.71 -2.15
CA CYS A 132 2.41 21.79 -1.87
C CYS A 132 2.13 22.15 -0.40
N PHE A 133 2.98 21.70 0.54
CA PHE A 133 2.94 22.16 1.93
C PHE A 133 3.04 23.69 2.01
N VAL A 134 4.08 24.27 1.40
CA VAL A 134 4.29 25.73 1.41
C VAL A 134 3.14 26.46 0.72
N LEU A 135 2.69 25.97 -0.44
CA LEU A 135 1.51 26.55 -1.11
C LEU A 135 0.28 26.51 -0.21
N GLY A 136 0.05 25.42 0.52
CA GLY A 136 -1.07 25.29 1.45
C GLY A 136 -0.98 26.20 2.66
N GLU A 137 0.20 26.41 3.24
CA GLU A 137 0.40 27.39 4.33
C GLU A 137 0.04 28.82 3.87
N PHE A 138 0.31 29.16 2.61
CA PHE A 138 -0.07 30.44 2.01
C PHE A 138 -1.48 30.47 1.38
N ARG A 139 -2.28 29.41 1.56
CA ARG A 139 -3.62 29.26 0.98
C ARG A 139 -3.68 29.34 -0.55
N LEU A 140 -2.65 28.82 -1.22
CA LEU A 140 -2.43 28.85 -2.67
C LEU A 140 -2.77 27.54 -3.38
N LEU A 141 -3.44 26.58 -2.74
CA LEU A 141 -3.82 25.30 -3.35
C LEU A 141 -5.07 25.41 -4.24
N TYR A 142 -5.08 26.41 -5.12
CA TYR A 142 -6.10 26.57 -6.13
C TYR A 142 -5.92 25.52 -7.25
N PRO A 143 -7.01 24.92 -7.78
CA PRO A 143 -6.92 24.03 -8.92
C PRO A 143 -6.16 24.63 -10.11
N GLY A 144 -6.35 25.93 -10.40
CA GLY A 144 -5.63 26.62 -11.47
C GLY A 144 -4.12 26.76 -11.24
N VAL A 145 -3.69 26.99 -9.99
CA VAL A 145 -2.26 27.06 -9.62
C VAL A 145 -1.63 25.68 -9.75
N ILE A 146 -2.28 24.66 -9.18
CA ILE A 146 -1.83 23.26 -9.24
C ILE A 146 -1.71 22.83 -10.70
N LEU A 147 -2.75 23.04 -11.51
CA LEU A 147 -2.75 22.70 -12.94
C LEU A 147 -1.60 23.39 -13.68
N THR A 148 -1.38 24.69 -13.45
CA THR A 148 -0.31 25.45 -14.12
C THR A 148 1.07 24.89 -13.80
N ILE A 149 1.35 24.64 -12.51
CA ILE A 149 2.62 24.04 -12.07
C ILE A 149 2.80 22.66 -12.70
N LEU A 150 1.77 21.82 -12.66
CA LEU A 150 1.83 20.47 -13.22
C LEU A 150 2.04 20.48 -14.73
N LEU A 151 1.36 21.34 -15.49
CA LEU A 151 1.54 21.43 -16.95
C LEU A 151 2.96 21.87 -17.33
N ILE A 152 3.50 22.88 -16.64
CA ILE A 152 4.87 23.36 -16.88
C ILE A 152 5.87 22.24 -16.60
N LEU A 153 5.81 21.63 -15.41
CA LEU A 153 6.75 20.57 -15.03
C LEU A 153 6.56 19.31 -15.89
N ALA A 154 5.33 18.92 -16.22
CA ALA A 154 5.06 17.79 -17.08
C ALA A 154 5.63 17.99 -18.49
N ALA A 155 5.48 19.19 -19.08
CA ALA A 155 6.07 19.51 -20.38
C ALA A 155 7.60 19.35 -20.39
N LEU A 156 8.27 19.75 -19.29
CA LEU A 156 9.72 19.60 -19.13
C LEU A 156 10.15 18.14 -18.95
N GLY A 157 9.36 17.34 -18.24
CA GLY A 157 9.69 15.94 -17.90
C GLY A 157 9.31 14.92 -18.96
N MET A 158 8.23 15.17 -19.72
CA MET A 158 7.57 14.18 -20.56
C MET A 158 8.51 13.54 -21.58
N ARG A 159 9.30 14.33 -22.31
CA ARG A 159 10.23 13.80 -23.33
C ARG A 159 11.27 12.86 -22.72
N GLY A 160 11.84 13.23 -21.58
CA GLY A 160 12.84 12.41 -20.86
C GLY A 160 12.25 11.12 -20.31
N ALA A 161 11.07 11.22 -19.70
CA ALA A 161 10.35 10.09 -19.14
C ALA A 161 9.91 9.09 -20.22
N LEU A 162 9.30 9.56 -21.32
CA LEU A 162 8.90 8.72 -22.45
C LEU A 162 10.10 8.00 -23.08
N ARG A 163 11.24 8.69 -23.24
CA ARG A 163 12.48 8.07 -23.72
C ARG A 163 12.94 6.93 -22.81
N ASP A 164 12.87 7.11 -21.49
CA ASP A 164 13.26 6.06 -20.54
C ASP A 164 12.26 4.89 -20.53
N LEU A 165 10.96 5.16 -20.65
CA LEU A 165 9.92 4.11 -20.77
C LEU A 165 10.11 3.28 -22.05
N LEU A 166 10.36 3.94 -23.18
CA LEU A 166 10.66 3.26 -24.45
C LEU A 166 11.97 2.45 -24.35
N ALA A 167 13.01 2.99 -23.71
CA ALA A 167 14.25 2.25 -23.47
C ALA A 167 14.03 1.02 -22.58
N LEU A 168 13.14 1.08 -21.58
CA LEU A 168 12.76 -0.09 -20.78
C LEU A 168 12.08 -1.16 -21.62
N HIS A 169 11.20 -0.76 -22.54
CA HIS A 169 10.56 -1.69 -23.46
C HIS A 169 11.58 -2.42 -24.36
N GLU A 170 12.58 -1.71 -24.88
CA GLU A 170 13.63 -2.33 -25.70
C GLU A 170 14.55 -3.26 -24.88
N ILE A 171 14.88 -2.87 -23.63
CA ILE A 171 15.59 -3.75 -22.69
C ILE A 171 14.74 -5.00 -22.39
N TRP A 172 13.44 -4.84 -22.23
CA TRP A 172 12.54 -5.96 -22.03
C TRP A 172 12.56 -6.88 -23.23
N LYS A 173 12.29 -6.40 -24.45
CA LYS A 173 12.27 -7.20 -25.69
C LYS A 173 13.52 -8.04 -25.93
N SER A 174 14.68 -7.55 -25.48
CA SER A 174 15.99 -8.19 -25.62
C SER A 174 16.35 -9.11 -24.45
N ALA A 175 15.63 -9.05 -23.32
CA ALA A 175 15.94 -9.81 -22.12
C ALA A 175 15.45 -11.27 -22.18
N GLY A 176 16.11 -12.12 -22.98
CA GLY A 176 15.73 -13.53 -23.14
C GLY A 176 15.60 -14.34 -21.84
N GLU A 177 16.31 -13.95 -20.78
CA GLU A 177 16.19 -14.50 -19.42
C GLU A 177 14.75 -14.49 -18.90
N VAL A 178 13.94 -13.48 -19.23
CA VAL A 178 12.58 -13.35 -18.69
C VAL A 178 11.66 -14.45 -19.18
N ARG A 179 12.04 -15.23 -20.20
CA ARG A 179 11.32 -16.42 -20.68
C ARG A 179 11.33 -17.57 -19.66
N HIS A 180 12.08 -17.46 -18.57
CA HIS A 180 12.15 -18.48 -17.54
C HIS A 180 10.76 -18.91 -17.04
N PRO A 181 10.49 -20.23 -16.85
CA PRO A 181 9.23 -20.78 -16.34
C PRO A 181 8.62 -20.00 -15.17
N ILE A 182 9.41 -19.76 -14.12
CA ILE A 182 8.97 -19.09 -12.90
C ILE A 182 8.48 -17.68 -13.21
N ALA A 183 9.27 -16.91 -13.99
CA ALA A 183 8.83 -15.59 -14.44
C ALA A 183 7.55 -15.66 -15.28
N GLY A 184 7.36 -16.71 -16.09
CA GLY A 184 6.14 -16.87 -16.90
C GLY A 184 4.89 -17.14 -16.08
N VAL A 185 4.98 -17.99 -15.06
CA VAL A 185 3.88 -18.23 -14.11
C VAL A 185 3.59 -16.97 -13.32
N ALA A 186 4.63 -16.34 -12.76
CA ALA A 186 4.50 -15.08 -12.03
C ALA A 186 3.80 -14.01 -12.89
N VAL A 187 4.22 -13.79 -14.13
CA VAL A 187 3.59 -12.80 -15.04
C VAL A 187 2.11 -13.08 -15.28
N ALA A 188 1.70 -14.35 -15.42
CA ALA A 188 0.29 -14.69 -15.61
C ALA A 188 -0.57 -14.29 -14.40
N PHE A 189 -0.11 -14.59 -13.19
CA PHE A 189 -0.79 -14.16 -11.96
C PHE A 189 -0.65 -12.66 -11.68
N GLY A 190 0.47 -12.06 -12.08
CA GLY A 190 0.67 -10.61 -12.05
C GLY A 190 -0.32 -9.87 -12.95
N PHE A 191 -0.71 -10.46 -14.08
CA PHE A 191 -1.80 -9.93 -14.91
C PHE A 191 -3.14 -9.98 -14.18
N VAL A 192 -3.48 -11.10 -13.53
CA VAL A 192 -4.71 -11.20 -12.71
C VAL A 192 -4.71 -10.15 -11.60
N ALA A 193 -3.58 -10.01 -10.89
CA ALA A 193 -3.40 -9.00 -9.85
C ALA A 193 -3.54 -7.57 -10.40
N MET A 194 -3.02 -7.29 -11.60
CA MET A 194 -3.20 -6.00 -12.26
C MET A 194 -4.69 -5.71 -12.55
N ILE A 195 -5.47 -6.70 -12.98
CA ILE A 195 -6.91 -6.54 -13.17
C ILE A 195 -7.60 -6.21 -11.84
N CYS A 196 -7.28 -6.90 -10.74
CA CYS A 196 -7.81 -6.57 -9.41
C CYS A 196 -7.47 -5.13 -9.00
N THR A 197 -6.20 -4.73 -9.16
CA THR A 197 -5.77 -3.34 -8.89
C THR A 197 -6.55 -2.33 -9.72
N LEU A 198 -6.76 -2.58 -11.03
CA LEU A 198 -7.54 -1.68 -11.89
C LEU A 198 -9.01 -1.61 -11.45
N MET A 199 -9.61 -2.74 -11.09
CA MET A 199 -10.99 -2.77 -10.59
C MET A 199 -11.14 -1.95 -9.31
N THR A 200 -10.19 -2.08 -8.39
CA THR A 200 -10.16 -1.29 -7.16
C THR A 200 -9.97 0.20 -7.47
N ALA A 201 -8.90 0.56 -8.18
CA ALA A 201 -8.50 1.95 -8.41
C ALA A 201 -9.49 2.76 -9.28
N LEU A 202 -10.27 2.08 -10.14
CA LEU A 202 -11.27 2.71 -11.03
C LEU A 202 -12.71 2.60 -10.50
N SER A 203 -12.92 1.97 -9.34
CA SER A 203 -14.23 1.93 -8.67
C SER A 203 -14.28 2.99 -7.55
N PRO A 204 -15.45 3.54 -7.20
CA PRO A 204 -15.60 4.41 -6.04
C PRO A 204 -15.03 3.76 -4.75
N PRO A 205 -14.30 4.50 -3.90
CA PRO A 205 -13.66 3.91 -2.74
C PRO A 205 -14.69 3.44 -1.71
N ILE A 206 -14.43 2.28 -1.09
CA ILE A 206 -15.27 1.71 -0.03
C ILE A 206 -14.47 1.36 1.23
N ASN A 207 -13.17 1.66 1.24
CA ASN A 207 -12.25 1.27 2.31
C ASN A 207 -12.33 2.23 3.50
N PHE A 208 -12.29 1.68 4.71
CA PHE A 208 -12.46 2.42 5.96
C PHE A 208 -11.50 3.63 6.08
N ASP A 209 -10.18 3.40 6.04
CA ASP A 209 -9.19 4.49 6.19
C ASP A 209 -9.37 5.57 5.11
N THR A 210 -9.67 5.16 3.88
CA THR A 210 -9.91 6.09 2.77
C THR A 210 -11.10 6.99 3.08
N LEU A 211 -12.23 6.42 3.51
CA LEU A 211 -13.48 7.16 3.72
C LEU A 211 -13.55 7.92 5.04
N GLN A 212 -12.83 7.46 6.07
CA GLN A 212 -12.89 8.05 7.40
C GLN A 212 -11.86 9.16 7.59
N MET A 213 -10.65 9.01 7.04
CA MET A 213 -9.56 9.95 7.33
C MET A 213 -8.86 10.52 6.10
N HIS A 214 -8.46 9.71 5.11
CA HIS A 214 -7.62 10.23 4.03
C HIS A 214 -8.39 11.14 3.07
N LEU A 215 -9.51 10.65 2.51
CA LEU A 215 -10.29 11.40 1.54
C LEU A 215 -10.94 12.66 2.16
N PRO A 216 -11.54 12.60 3.38
CA PRO A 216 -12.06 13.80 4.02
C PRO A 216 -10.97 14.85 4.34
N SER A 217 -9.75 14.43 4.71
CA SER A 217 -8.64 15.38 4.94
C SER A 217 -8.24 16.08 3.64
N VAL A 218 -8.15 15.33 2.54
CA VAL A 218 -7.86 15.86 1.21
C VAL A 218 -8.95 16.83 0.73
N GLU A 219 -10.22 16.48 0.94
CA GLU A 219 -11.38 17.34 0.66
C GLU A 219 -11.27 18.67 1.40
N HIS A 220 -11.02 18.60 2.72
CA HIS A 220 -10.81 19.79 3.55
C HIS A 220 -9.66 20.68 3.04
N TYR A 221 -8.55 20.10 2.59
CA TYR A 221 -7.41 20.87 2.08
C TYR A 221 -7.74 21.58 0.75
N VAL A 222 -8.50 20.95 -0.13
CA VAL A 222 -8.96 21.56 -1.38
C VAL A 222 -9.98 22.67 -1.11
N GLU A 223 -10.96 22.43 -0.23
CA GLU A 223 -12.01 23.39 0.12
C GLU A 223 -11.44 24.66 0.77
N THR A 224 -10.54 24.49 1.74
CA THR A 224 -9.88 25.59 2.44
C THR A 224 -8.72 26.19 1.65
N ARG A 225 -8.32 25.55 0.55
CA ARG A 225 -7.13 25.86 -0.27
C ARG A 225 -5.83 25.86 0.54
N SER A 226 -5.83 25.18 1.66
CA SER A 226 -4.79 25.20 2.67
C SER A 226 -4.44 23.79 3.10
N ILE A 227 -3.33 23.65 3.82
CA ILE A 227 -3.04 22.42 4.57
C ILE A 227 -3.31 22.63 6.05
N ALA A 228 -4.28 23.46 6.45
CA ALA A 228 -4.68 23.57 7.84
C ALA A 228 -5.25 22.22 8.32
N PRO A 229 -4.98 21.78 9.57
CA PRO A 229 -5.52 20.51 10.04
C PRO A 229 -7.05 20.56 10.06
N PHE A 230 -7.67 19.44 9.74
CA PHE A 230 -9.10 19.24 9.88
C PHE A 230 -9.38 18.89 11.35
N PRO A 231 -9.91 19.82 12.18
CA PRO A 231 -9.94 19.65 13.64
C PRO A 231 -10.72 18.41 14.11
N GLU A 232 -11.75 18.01 13.37
CA GLU A 232 -12.60 16.86 13.64
C GLU A 232 -11.96 15.52 13.23
N ILE A 233 -10.79 15.55 12.60
CA ILE A 233 -9.96 14.40 12.28
C ILE A 233 -8.61 14.59 12.96
N GLU A 234 -8.41 13.96 14.12
CA GLU A 234 -7.10 13.95 14.81
C GLU A 234 -5.99 13.43 13.89
N TYR A 235 -6.32 12.54 12.96
CA TYR A 235 -5.39 12.05 11.94
C TYR A 235 -4.74 13.17 11.11
N SER A 236 -5.40 14.32 10.91
CA SER A 236 -4.90 15.45 10.10
C SER A 236 -3.68 16.18 10.72
N TYR A 237 -3.36 15.86 11.99
CA TYR A 237 -2.18 16.37 12.70
C TYR A 237 -0.95 15.46 12.55
N TYR A 238 -1.12 14.21 12.11
CA TYR A 238 0.01 13.37 11.71
C TYR A 238 0.66 13.92 10.43
N PRO A 239 1.87 13.49 10.06
CA PRO A 239 2.46 13.87 8.78
C PRO A 239 1.53 13.56 7.61
N GLN A 240 1.25 14.56 6.77
CA GLN A 240 0.25 14.50 5.69
C GLN A 240 0.89 14.45 4.30
N GLY A 241 2.09 13.87 4.17
CA GLY A 241 2.83 13.87 2.90
C GLY A 241 2.10 13.19 1.75
N GLY A 242 1.38 12.09 2.03
CA GLY A 242 0.54 11.42 1.03
C GLY A 242 -0.69 12.25 0.65
N GLU A 243 -1.37 12.79 1.66
CA GLU A 243 -2.58 13.60 1.54
C GLU A 243 -2.30 14.90 0.79
N THR A 244 -1.10 15.46 0.94
CA THR A 244 -0.66 16.65 0.20
C THR A 244 -0.54 16.38 -1.31
N LEU A 245 0.00 15.21 -1.70
CA LEU A 245 0.05 14.80 -3.11
C LEU A 245 -1.37 14.52 -3.64
N TRP A 246 -2.17 13.78 -2.87
CA TRP A 246 -3.57 13.52 -3.21
C TRP A 246 -4.43 14.79 -3.28
N THR A 247 -4.08 15.86 -2.55
CA THR A 247 -4.74 17.17 -2.69
C THR A 247 -4.58 17.73 -4.10
N ALA A 248 -3.40 17.57 -4.70
CA ALA A 248 -3.19 17.95 -6.09
C ALA A 248 -4.00 17.08 -7.07
N ALA A 249 -4.07 15.77 -6.82
CA ALA A 249 -4.87 14.87 -7.65
C ALA A 249 -6.38 15.12 -7.51
N TYR A 250 -6.87 15.31 -6.28
CA TYR A 250 -8.28 15.56 -5.97
C TYR A 250 -8.74 16.90 -6.52
N ALA A 251 -7.94 17.96 -6.38
CA ALA A 251 -8.30 19.29 -6.89
C ALA A 251 -8.60 19.30 -8.41
N LEU A 252 -8.01 18.37 -9.17
CA LEU A 252 -8.15 18.29 -10.63
C LEU A 252 -9.04 17.13 -11.11
N ALA A 253 -9.18 16.05 -10.34
CA ALA A 253 -9.90 14.84 -10.75
C ALA A 253 -10.80 14.21 -9.67
N GLY A 254 -10.95 14.83 -8.50
CA GLY A 254 -11.74 14.31 -7.37
C GLY A 254 -11.20 12.99 -6.82
N GLY A 255 -12.07 12.24 -6.11
CA GLY A 255 -11.73 10.95 -5.51
C GLY A 255 -11.14 9.88 -6.46
N PRO A 256 -11.55 9.80 -7.74
CA PRO A 256 -10.86 8.91 -8.69
C PRO A 256 -9.38 9.27 -8.90
N GLY A 257 -9.03 10.56 -8.88
CA GLY A 257 -7.65 11.03 -9.01
C GLY A 257 -6.73 10.46 -7.93
N THR A 258 -7.18 10.46 -6.68
CA THR A 258 -6.39 10.00 -5.54
C THR A 258 -6.17 8.48 -5.57
N GLN A 259 -7.16 7.71 -6.00
CA GLN A 259 -7.03 6.25 -6.13
C GLN A 259 -6.06 5.83 -7.24
N VAL A 260 -6.16 6.45 -8.41
CA VAL A 260 -5.24 6.17 -9.53
C VAL A 260 -3.80 6.58 -9.16
N GLU A 261 -3.63 7.69 -8.43
CA GLU A 261 -2.32 8.09 -7.89
C GLU A 261 -1.77 7.06 -6.89
N SER A 262 -2.58 6.55 -5.97
CA SER A 262 -2.15 5.49 -5.04
C SER A 262 -1.67 4.23 -5.76
N ALA A 263 -2.41 3.79 -6.78
CA ALA A 263 -2.02 2.65 -7.60
C ALA A 263 -0.69 2.89 -8.36
N MET A 264 -0.41 4.13 -8.78
CA MET A 264 0.88 4.49 -9.36
C MET A 264 2.02 4.30 -8.36
N PHE A 265 1.86 4.71 -7.09
CA PHE A 265 2.87 4.49 -6.06
C PHE A 265 3.12 3.02 -5.78
N PHE A 266 2.10 2.18 -5.88
CA PHE A 266 2.28 0.73 -5.79
C PHE A 266 3.17 0.20 -6.91
N VAL A 267 2.94 0.62 -8.17
CA VAL A 267 3.82 0.26 -9.31
C VAL A 267 5.24 0.77 -9.10
N LEU A 268 5.42 2.02 -8.66
CA LEU A 268 6.74 2.60 -8.38
C LEU A 268 7.48 1.83 -7.29
N PHE A 269 6.80 1.45 -6.21
CA PHE A 269 7.38 0.60 -5.17
C PHE A 269 7.80 -0.78 -5.72
N LEU A 270 6.97 -1.43 -6.54
CA LEU A 270 7.34 -2.70 -7.17
C LEU A 270 8.56 -2.56 -8.08
N LEU A 271 8.70 -1.45 -8.80
CA LEU A 271 9.91 -1.15 -9.57
C LEU A 271 11.16 -0.99 -8.66
N VAL A 272 11.01 -0.43 -7.46
CA VAL A 272 12.07 -0.41 -6.45
C VAL A 272 12.43 -1.82 -6.00
N VAL A 273 11.44 -2.69 -5.72
CA VAL A 273 11.68 -4.10 -5.35
C VAL A 273 12.46 -4.84 -6.45
N PHE A 274 12.05 -4.69 -7.72
CA PHE A 274 12.80 -5.25 -8.85
C PHE A 274 14.25 -4.74 -8.86
N ARG A 275 14.45 -3.44 -8.60
CA ARG A 275 15.76 -2.84 -8.63
C ARG A 275 16.65 -3.31 -7.47
N LEU A 276 16.10 -3.46 -6.28
CA LEU A 276 16.77 -4.06 -5.11
C LEU A 276 17.18 -5.50 -5.40
N ALA A 277 16.31 -6.31 -6.03
CA ALA A 277 16.65 -7.67 -6.42
C ALA A 277 17.86 -7.71 -7.35
N ARG A 278 17.96 -6.75 -8.28
CA ARG A 278 19.11 -6.59 -9.17
C ARG A 278 20.39 -6.18 -8.43
N GLU A 279 20.29 -5.38 -7.37
CA GLU A 279 21.42 -5.08 -6.47
C GLU A 279 21.90 -6.31 -5.69
N CYS A 280 20.99 -7.22 -5.36
CA CYS A 280 21.29 -8.52 -4.75
C CYS A 280 21.81 -9.56 -5.77
N ALA A 281 22.30 -9.13 -6.93
CA ALA A 281 22.79 -9.98 -8.01
C ALA A 281 21.79 -11.06 -8.47
N SER A 282 20.49 -10.77 -8.40
CA SER A 282 19.43 -11.61 -8.95
C SER A 282 19.37 -11.49 -10.46
N GLY A 283 19.19 -12.61 -11.18
CA GLY A 283 18.92 -12.62 -12.63
C GLY A 283 17.62 -11.88 -12.96
N ARG A 284 17.42 -11.46 -14.22
CA ARG A 284 16.22 -10.66 -14.57
C ARG A 284 14.93 -11.43 -14.32
N ALA A 285 14.94 -12.73 -14.61
CA ALA A 285 13.78 -13.59 -14.42
C ALA A 285 13.40 -13.75 -12.94
N ALA A 286 14.39 -13.98 -12.08
CA ALA A 286 14.18 -14.09 -10.64
C ALA A 286 13.78 -12.76 -9.99
N ALA A 287 14.36 -11.64 -10.44
CA ALA A 287 13.95 -10.31 -10.00
C ALA A 287 12.50 -10.01 -10.39
N LEU A 288 12.09 -10.34 -11.63
CA LEU A 288 10.73 -10.19 -12.10
C LEU A 288 9.76 -11.07 -11.31
N ALA A 289 10.05 -12.36 -11.17
CA ALA A 289 9.23 -13.28 -10.40
C ALA A 289 9.09 -12.82 -8.94
N GLY A 290 10.19 -12.45 -8.29
CA GLY A 290 10.18 -11.97 -6.91
C GLY A 290 9.39 -10.68 -6.69
N THR A 291 9.44 -9.77 -7.66
CA THR A 291 8.63 -8.54 -7.64
C THR A 291 7.16 -8.86 -7.75
N ILE A 292 6.78 -9.78 -8.63
CA ILE A 292 5.38 -10.18 -8.78
C ILE A 292 4.91 -11.01 -7.59
N TRP A 293 5.75 -11.89 -7.04
CA TRP A 293 5.45 -12.60 -5.80
C TRP A 293 5.12 -11.61 -4.68
N ALA A 294 5.93 -10.55 -4.53
CA ALA A 294 5.65 -9.45 -3.60
C ALA A 294 4.31 -8.76 -3.92
N ALA A 295 4.08 -8.40 -5.19
CA ALA A 295 2.85 -7.78 -5.64
C ALA A 295 1.60 -8.63 -5.38
N THR A 296 1.74 -9.95 -5.34
CA THR A 296 0.62 -10.89 -5.12
C THR A 296 0.43 -11.30 -3.66
N LEU A 297 1.29 -10.90 -2.71
CA LEU A 297 1.02 -11.17 -1.30
C LEU A 297 -0.28 -10.43 -0.92
N PRO A 298 -1.36 -11.11 -0.48
CA PRO A 298 -2.68 -10.47 -0.37
C PRO A 298 -2.70 -9.18 0.46
N PHE A 299 -2.03 -9.15 1.61
CA PHE A 299 -1.95 -7.94 2.44
C PHE A 299 -1.22 -6.79 1.76
N LEU A 300 -0.17 -7.09 0.99
CA LEU A 300 0.64 -6.09 0.30
C LEU A 300 -0.13 -5.58 -0.90
N HIS A 301 -0.75 -6.48 -1.68
CA HIS A 301 -1.60 -6.14 -2.81
C HIS A 301 -2.72 -5.20 -2.39
N TRP A 302 -3.47 -5.57 -1.35
CA TRP A 302 -4.52 -4.75 -0.78
C TRP A 302 -4.04 -3.36 -0.36
N THR A 303 -2.95 -3.33 0.41
CA THR A 303 -2.41 -2.07 0.89
C THR A 303 -1.89 -1.20 -0.27
N GLY A 304 -1.53 -1.82 -1.40
CA GLY A 304 -1.04 -1.14 -2.59
C GLY A 304 -2.12 -0.69 -3.56
N SER A 305 -3.23 -1.40 -3.65
CA SER A 305 -4.31 -1.14 -4.60
C SER A 305 -5.30 -0.08 -4.09
N VAL A 306 -5.37 0.12 -2.78
CA VAL A 306 -6.29 1.08 -2.13
C VAL A 306 -5.61 2.42 -1.83
N MET A 307 -6.42 3.48 -1.69
CA MET A 307 -5.94 4.81 -1.29
C MET A 307 -5.51 4.83 0.19
N LYS A 308 -4.26 4.44 0.42
CA LYS A 308 -3.53 4.46 1.70
C LYS A 308 -2.11 4.97 1.49
N ASN A 309 -1.58 5.64 2.50
CA ASN A 309 -0.31 6.35 2.39
C ASN A 309 0.91 5.44 2.61
N ASP A 310 0.68 4.17 2.97
CA ASP A 310 1.70 3.16 3.24
C ASP A 310 2.62 2.90 2.04
N MET A 311 2.10 2.88 0.81
CA MET A 311 2.95 2.70 -0.39
C MET A 311 3.89 3.87 -0.66
N ILE A 312 3.46 5.09 -0.36
CA ILE A 312 4.29 6.29 -0.55
C ILE A 312 5.47 6.23 0.44
N MET A 313 5.19 5.88 1.71
CA MET A 313 6.22 5.68 2.73
C MET A 313 7.22 4.58 2.33
N THR A 314 6.73 3.42 1.87
CA THR A 314 7.59 2.27 1.53
C THR A 314 8.39 2.50 0.25
N PHE A 315 7.86 3.25 -0.71
CA PHE A 315 8.58 3.73 -1.87
C PHE A 315 9.81 4.54 -1.45
N PHE A 316 9.62 5.54 -0.58
CA PHE A 316 10.74 6.35 -0.06
C PHE A 316 11.76 5.53 0.75
N GLN A 317 11.31 4.63 1.63
CA GLN A 317 12.21 3.74 2.37
C GLN A 317 13.00 2.80 1.44
N GLY A 318 12.35 2.26 0.41
CA GLY A 318 12.99 1.42 -0.59
C GLY A 318 14.03 2.18 -1.42
N LEU A 319 13.75 3.45 -1.77
CA LEU A 319 14.72 4.33 -2.42
C LEU A 319 15.90 4.69 -1.51
N ALA A 320 15.66 4.91 -0.21
CA ALA A 320 16.73 5.11 0.76
C ALA A 320 17.64 3.88 0.86
N LEU A 321 17.07 2.67 0.92
CA LEU A 321 17.84 1.43 0.88
C LEU A 321 18.63 1.28 -0.42
N LEU A 322 18.00 1.58 -1.57
CA LEU A 322 18.66 1.55 -2.88
C LEU A 322 19.83 2.56 -2.95
N ALA A 323 19.67 3.76 -2.38
CA ALA A 323 20.71 4.77 -2.31
C ALA A 323 21.91 4.30 -1.46
N PHE A 324 21.66 3.60 -0.35
CA PHE A 324 22.73 2.99 0.43
C PHE A 324 23.47 1.88 -0.35
N LEU A 325 22.74 1.01 -1.06
CA LEU A 325 23.35 -0.02 -1.93
C LEU A 325 24.17 0.60 -3.07
N LYS A 326 23.74 1.74 -3.61
CA LYS A 326 24.49 2.53 -4.59
C LYS A 326 25.77 3.11 -3.98
N TRP A 327 25.68 3.69 -2.78
CA TRP A 327 26.84 4.16 -2.03
C TRP A 327 27.86 3.04 -1.77
N LEU A 328 27.42 1.82 -1.43
CA LEU A 328 28.35 0.70 -1.19
C LEU A 328 29.27 0.40 -2.39
N ARG A 329 28.80 0.63 -3.62
CA ARG A 329 29.59 0.44 -4.84
C ARG A 329 30.37 1.68 -5.25
N GLU A 330 29.70 2.83 -5.26
CA GLU A 330 30.22 4.04 -5.88
C GLU A 330 30.96 4.94 -4.87
N ARG A 331 30.73 4.73 -3.56
CA ARG A 331 31.28 5.49 -2.43
C ARG A 331 31.03 7.01 -2.44
N GLY A 332 30.29 7.51 -3.42
CA GLY A 332 29.95 8.93 -3.58
C GLY A 332 29.03 9.46 -2.49
N PHE A 333 29.40 10.60 -1.92
CA PHE A 333 28.64 11.28 -0.87
C PHE A 333 27.22 11.68 -1.31
N SER A 334 27.01 11.97 -2.59
CA SER A 334 25.68 12.29 -3.16
C SER A 334 24.63 11.20 -2.88
N TRP A 335 25.03 9.92 -2.84
CA TRP A 335 24.11 8.82 -2.51
C TRP A 335 23.73 8.79 -1.03
N ILE A 336 24.59 9.28 -0.14
CA ILE A 336 24.26 9.46 1.28
C ILE A 336 23.22 10.57 1.42
N LEU A 337 23.40 11.70 0.74
CA LEU A 337 22.43 12.81 0.75
C LEU A 337 21.08 12.40 0.14
N ALA A 338 21.10 11.68 -1.00
CA ALA A 338 19.90 11.13 -1.61
C ALA A 338 19.16 10.19 -0.64
N GLY A 339 19.90 9.30 0.02
CA GLY A 339 19.35 8.39 1.02
C GLY A 339 18.76 9.09 2.24
N ALA A 340 19.44 10.12 2.75
CA ALA A 340 18.95 10.97 3.84
C ALA A 340 17.66 11.70 3.44
N PHE A 341 17.60 12.25 2.23
CA PHE A 341 16.41 12.90 1.69
C PHE A 341 15.24 11.90 1.59
N PHE A 342 15.43 10.73 0.98
CA PHE A 342 14.36 9.74 0.86
C PHE A 342 13.90 9.25 2.24
N LEU A 343 14.82 9.03 3.17
CA LEU A 343 14.44 8.66 4.54
C LEU A 343 13.62 9.78 5.21
N ALA A 344 14.03 11.04 5.06
CA ALA A 344 13.30 12.20 5.58
C ALA A 344 11.87 12.27 5.02
N GLN A 345 11.70 12.08 3.71
CA GLN A 345 10.38 12.06 3.07
C GLN A 345 9.47 10.95 3.62
N SER A 346 10.01 9.79 3.99
CA SER A 346 9.20 8.73 4.61
C SER A 346 8.59 9.15 5.96
N PHE A 347 9.32 9.95 6.77
CA PHE A 347 8.77 10.54 8.00
C PHE A 347 7.70 11.59 7.72
N GLY A 348 7.82 12.31 6.59
CA GLY A 348 6.81 13.23 6.13
C GLY A 348 5.48 12.57 5.72
N VAL A 349 5.44 11.24 5.60
CA VAL A 349 4.22 10.48 5.27
C VAL A 349 3.58 9.83 6.49
N LYS A 350 4.37 9.21 7.39
CA LYS A 350 3.82 8.47 8.54
C LYS A 350 4.88 8.22 9.61
N TYR A 351 4.54 8.32 10.90
CA TYR A 351 5.47 8.01 11.99
C TYR A 351 5.91 6.54 12.04
N VAL A 352 5.10 5.62 11.51
CA VAL A 352 5.45 4.20 11.35
C VAL A 352 6.69 3.99 10.46
N ALA A 353 7.12 5.01 9.71
CA ALA A 353 8.39 5.02 9.00
C ALA A 353 9.60 4.70 9.90
N LEU A 354 9.46 4.89 11.22
CA LEU A 354 10.48 4.55 12.21
C LEU A 354 10.98 3.11 12.08
N PHE A 355 10.12 2.15 11.73
CA PHE A 355 10.54 0.74 11.55
C PHE A 355 11.63 0.57 10.49
N GLY A 356 11.48 1.25 9.34
CA GLY A 356 12.50 1.26 8.29
C GLY A 356 13.65 2.22 8.59
N ALA A 357 13.38 3.28 9.35
CA ALA A 357 14.37 4.28 9.70
C ALA A 357 15.49 3.73 10.58
N ILE A 358 15.22 2.83 11.53
CA ILE A 358 16.25 2.26 12.41
C ILE A 358 17.37 1.57 11.60
N PRO A 359 17.10 0.55 10.76
CA PRO A 359 18.16 -0.06 9.97
C PRO A 359 18.82 0.93 9.00
N LEU A 360 18.05 1.83 8.38
CA LEU A 360 18.61 2.83 7.45
C LEU A 360 19.53 3.83 8.15
N ALA A 361 19.20 4.27 9.36
CA ALA A 361 20.01 5.16 10.17
C ALA A 361 21.34 4.50 10.54
N ILE A 362 21.33 3.22 10.91
CA ILE A 362 22.56 2.44 11.16
C ILE A 362 23.42 2.39 9.89
N PHE A 363 22.81 2.10 8.74
CA PHE A 363 23.50 2.01 7.46
C PHE A 363 24.10 3.36 7.04
N PHE A 364 23.35 4.46 7.12
CA PHE A 364 23.85 5.78 6.77
C PHE A 364 24.84 6.33 7.79
N ALA A 365 24.71 6.01 9.08
CA ALA A 365 25.73 6.32 10.08
C ALA A 365 27.06 5.63 9.73
N PHE A 366 27.01 4.34 9.34
CA PHE A 366 28.18 3.65 8.80
C PHE A 366 28.71 4.32 7.52
N ALA A 367 27.82 4.74 6.62
CA ALA A 367 28.22 5.41 5.38
C ALA A 367 28.94 6.74 5.61
N VAL A 368 28.43 7.55 6.53
CA VAL A 368 28.99 8.82 6.97
C VAL A 368 30.32 8.61 7.70
N TRP A 369 30.42 7.60 8.55
CA TRP A 369 31.67 7.25 9.25
C TRP A 369 32.81 6.91 8.30
N LYS A 370 32.47 6.37 7.12
CA LYS A 370 33.44 6.05 6.06
C LYS A 370 33.78 7.24 5.16
N GLN A 371 33.22 8.43 5.39
CA GLN A 371 33.58 9.64 4.63
C GLN A 371 34.84 10.31 5.21
N PRO A 372 35.72 10.86 4.37
CA PRO A 372 36.94 11.54 4.83
C PRO A 372 36.63 12.77 5.70
N ARG A 373 35.55 13.50 5.38
CA ARG A 373 35.06 14.66 6.17
C ARG A 373 33.80 14.29 6.94
N ARG A 374 33.90 13.28 7.81
CA ARG A 374 32.74 12.70 8.53
C ARG A 374 31.88 13.72 9.25
N TRP A 375 32.44 14.76 9.87
CA TRP A 375 31.63 15.78 10.56
C TRP A 375 30.82 16.66 9.60
N ASN A 376 31.41 17.11 8.50
CA ASN A 376 30.66 17.84 7.47
C ASN A 376 29.59 16.95 6.84
N ALA A 377 29.90 15.67 6.63
CA ALA A 377 28.93 14.69 6.14
C ALA A 377 27.78 14.49 7.13
N THR A 378 28.06 14.37 8.44
CA THR A 378 27.05 14.30 9.51
C THR A 378 26.17 15.55 9.50
N LEU A 379 26.76 16.75 9.50
CA LEU A 379 26.02 18.02 9.50
C LEU A 379 25.12 18.15 8.27
N ALA A 380 25.62 17.77 7.09
CA ALA A 380 24.83 17.82 5.86
C ALA A 380 23.67 16.81 5.87
N VAL A 381 23.88 15.58 6.39
CA VAL A 381 22.81 14.59 6.55
C VAL A 381 21.75 15.07 7.54
N ILE A 382 22.18 15.62 8.69
CA ILE A 382 21.26 16.19 9.69
C ILE A 382 20.50 17.37 9.08
N ALA A 383 21.17 18.28 8.37
CA ALA A 383 20.53 19.43 7.74
C ALA A 383 19.48 19.01 6.71
N VAL A 384 19.78 18.01 5.86
CA VAL A 384 18.80 17.45 4.91
C VAL A 384 17.63 16.83 5.67
N PHE A 385 17.89 16.04 6.71
CA PHE A 385 16.82 15.39 7.46
C PHE A 385 15.93 16.39 8.22
N LEU A 386 16.50 17.42 8.84
CA LEU A 386 15.73 18.48 9.49
C LEU A 386 14.91 19.27 8.48
N CYS A 387 15.50 19.65 7.34
CA CYS A 387 14.79 20.42 6.33
C CYS A 387 13.59 19.67 5.73
N PHE A 388 13.73 18.36 5.49
CA PHE A 388 12.74 17.58 4.74
C PHE A 388 11.97 16.55 5.57
N GLY A 389 12.36 16.31 6.81
CA GLY A 389 11.79 15.24 7.64
C GLY A 389 11.02 15.76 8.86
N THR A 390 11.28 17.00 9.30
CA THR A 390 10.67 17.52 10.55
C THR A 390 9.64 18.62 10.33
N PHE A 391 9.42 19.11 9.11
CA PHE A 391 8.52 20.25 8.89
C PHE A 391 7.07 19.96 9.32
N TRP A 392 6.57 18.73 9.15
CA TRP A 392 5.26 18.34 9.70
C TRP A 392 5.24 18.33 11.22
N THR A 393 6.26 17.74 11.86
CA THR A 393 6.40 17.73 13.32
C THR A 393 6.50 19.14 13.89
N VAL A 394 7.22 20.03 13.20
CA VAL A 394 7.31 21.46 13.57
C VAL A 394 5.94 22.12 13.47
N ARG A 395 5.20 21.91 12.37
CA ARG A 395 3.81 22.41 12.24
C ARG A 395 2.93 21.90 13.38
N THR A 396 2.95 20.59 13.66
CA THR A 396 2.14 20.00 14.74
C THR A 396 2.51 20.58 16.10
N TYR A 397 3.80 20.78 16.38
CA TYR A 397 4.27 21.44 17.59
C TYR A 397 3.79 22.89 17.71
N VAL A 398 3.90 23.68 16.64
CA VAL A 398 3.43 25.07 16.61
C VAL A 398 1.91 25.16 16.87
N LEU A 399 1.14 24.22 16.32
CA LEU A 399 -0.32 24.22 16.44
C LEU A 399 -0.83 23.70 17.78
N THR A 400 -0.12 22.76 18.42
CA THR A 400 -0.66 22.00 19.57
C THR A 400 0.21 22.08 20.82
N GLY A 401 1.42 22.61 20.73
CA GLY A 401 2.46 22.52 21.78
C GLY A 401 3.05 21.11 21.94
N ASN A 402 2.62 20.11 21.16
CA ASN A 402 3.04 18.73 21.26
C ASN A 402 3.49 18.18 19.89
N PRO A 403 4.78 17.83 19.69
CA PRO A 403 5.29 17.41 18.38
C PRO A 403 4.73 16.07 17.90
N VAL A 404 4.11 15.28 18.78
CA VAL A 404 3.58 13.95 18.48
C VAL A 404 2.05 13.86 18.64
N TYR A 405 1.36 15.00 18.77
CA TYR A 405 -0.10 15.06 18.85
C TYR A 405 -0.76 14.27 17.69
N PRO A 406 -1.88 13.55 17.92
CA PRO A 406 -2.70 13.46 19.14
C PRO A 406 -2.13 12.55 20.24
N GLU A 407 -1.00 11.86 19.98
CA GLU A 407 -0.37 11.06 21.02
C GLU A 407 0.17 11.96 22.14
N VAL A 408 0.10 11.50 23.39
CA VAL A 408 0.70 12.25 24.51
C VAL A 408 2.20 12.00 24.50
N ALA A 409 3.03 13.06 24.50
CA ALA A 409 4.49 12.94 24.45
C ALA A 409 5.05 11.98 25.53
N ASP A 410 4.51 12.05 26.75
CA ASP A 410 4.83 11.10 27.83
C ASP A 410 4.44 9.66 27.51
N ARG A 411 3.33 9.42 26.80
CA ARG A 411 2.97 8.08 26.30
C ARG A 411 3.79 7.67 25.09
N VAL A 412 4.41 8.56 24.33
CA VAL A 412 5.33 8.15 23.24
C VAL A 412 6.68 7.73 23.83
N VAL A 413 7.20 8.52 24.77
CA VAL A 413 8.46 8.22 25.48
C VAL A 413 8.30 7.01 26.41
N ASN A 414 7.26 7.00 27.24
CA ASN A 414 6.98 5.89 28.14
C ASN A 414 6.23 4.75 27.46
N GLY A 415 5.58 4.94 26.30
CA GLY A 415 4.90 3.86 25.57
C GLY A 415 5.82 3.10 24.62
N ALA A 416 6.87 3.74 24.10
CA ALA A 416 8.00 3.04 23.49
C ALA A 416 8.74 2.14 24.51
N ILE A 417 8.61 2.43 25.81
CA ILE A 417 9.23 1.68 26.92
C ILE A 417 8.21 0.83 27.72
N GLY A 418 6.90 1.12 27.65
CA GLY A 418 5.94 0.71 28.69
C GLY A 418 4.44 0.61 28.30
N ALA A 419 4.02 0.91 27.06
CA ALA A 419 2.59 0.76 26.67
C ALA A 419 2.16 -0.70 26.51
N HIS A 420 3.13 -1.61 26.47
CA HIS A 420 2.88 -3.01 26.68
C HIS A 420 3.85 -3.54 27.73
N HIS A 421 3.41 -3.64 28.99
CA HIS A 421 4.04 -4.47 30.02
C HIS A 421 3.95 -5.96 29.65
N TYR A 422 4.33 -6.32 28.42
CA TYR A 422 4.60 -7.68 28.05
C TYR A 422 5.86 -8.10 28.78
N SER A 423 5.73 -9.13 29.62
CA SER A 423 6.88 -9.81 30.20
C SER A 423 7.88 -10.16 29.09
N ALA A 424 9.17 -10.24 29.42
CA ALA A 424 10.18 -10.69 28.46
C ALA A 424 9.80 -12.05 27.81
N ALA A 425 9.13 -12.92 28.58
CA ALA A 425 8.56 -14.18 28.10
C ALA A 425 7.49 -13.97 27.02
N PHE A 426 6.57 -13.02 27.18
CA PHE A 426 5.57 -12.72 26.16
C PHE A 426 6.20 -12.15 24.88
N LYS A 427 7.21 -11.28 25.01
CA LYS A 427 7.95 -10.75 23.84
C LYS A 427 8.67 -11.89 23.10
N LEU A 428 9.32 -12.80 23.81
CA LEU A 428 9.96 -13.98 23.22
C LEU A 428 8.94 -14.90 22.54
N LEU A 429 7.82 -15.18 23.20
CA LEU A 429 6.72 -15.97 22.65
C LEU A 429 6.14 -15.32 21.39
N ARG A 430 6.07 -14.00 21.33
CA ARG A 430 5.62 -13.26 20.14
C ARG A 430 6.53 -13.53 18.94
N TYR A 431 7.85 -13.48 19.08
CA TYR A 431 8.76 -13.81 17.97
C TYR A 431 8.59 -15.24 17.45
N VAL A 432 8.29 -16.19 18.34
CA VAL A 432 8.09 -17.60 17.97
C VAL A 432 6.72 -17.82 17.31
N THR A 433 5.66 -17.19 17.84
CA THR A 433 4.29 -17.42 17.39
C THR A 433 3.88 -16.56 16.20
N LEU A 434 4.49 -15.39 16.01
CA LEU A 434 4.09 -14.44 14.98
C LEU A 434 4.22 -14.99 13.55
N PRO A 435 5.32 -15.67 13.15
CA PRO A 435 5.41 -16.31 11.84
C PRO A 435 4.25 -17.28 11.57
N TRP A 436 3.85 -18.06 12.58
CA TRP A 436 2.70 -18.97 12.48
C TRP A 436 1.39 -18.20 12.28
N LYS A 437 1.16 -17.15 13.08
CA LYS A 437 -0.06 -16.33 12.97
C LYS A 437 -0.19 -15.66 11.60
N ILE A 438 0.91 -15.16 11.05
CA ILE A 438 0.95 -14.51 9.74
C ILE A 438 0.54 -15.44 8.58
N ILE A 439 0.81 -16.74 8.72
CA ILE A 439 0.53 -17.73 7.67
C ILE A 439 -0.80 -18.45 7.92
N PHE A 440 -1.20 -18.66 9.18
CA PHE A 440 -2.30 -19.57 9.53
C PHE A 440 -3.39 -18.97 10.46
N ASP A 441 -3.16 -17.82 11.09
CA ASP A 441 -4.12 -17.13 11.99
C ASP A 441 -4.17 -15.62 11.66
N GLY A 442 -4.41 -15.35 10.38
CA GLY A 442 -4.28 -14.05 9.74
C GLY A 442 -5.19 -12.94 10.25
N GLY A 443 -6.41 -13.30 10.68
CA GLY A 443 -7.43 -12.34 11.12
C GLY A 443 -7.02 -11.52 12.34
N ARG A 444 -5.98 -11.94 13.08
CA ARG A 444 -5.43 -11.21 14.24
C ARG A 444 -4.27 -10.28 13.90
N VAL A 445 -3.71 -10.37 12.70
CA VAL A 445 -2.50 -9.65 12.28
C VAL A 445 -2.70 -8.79 11.03
N PHE A 446 -3.90 -8.83 10.44
CA PHE A 446 -4.28 -8.01 9.31
C PHE A 446 -5.79 -7.74 9.30
N GLU A 447 -6.17 -6.57 8.81
CA GLU A 447 -7.55 -6.06 8.78
C GLU A 447 -8.39 -6.69 7.66
N SER A 448 -8.50 -8.01 7.66
CA SER A 448 -9.24 -8.77 6.64
C SER A 448 -9.73 -10.11 7.17
N PRO A 449 -10.72 -10.76 6.50
CA PRO A 449 -11.17 -12.09 6.88
C PRO A 449 -10.18 -13.21 6.51
N LEU A 450 -9.07 -12.91 5.83
CA LEU A 450 -8.16 -13.95 5.32
C LEU A 450 -7.43 -14.68 6.46
N PRO A 451 -7.38 -16.03 6.44
CA PRO A 451 -6.59 -16.80 7.40
C PRO A 451 -5.07 -16.71 7.13
N ASN A 452 -4.66 -16.34 5.92
CA ASN A 452 -3.26 -16.29 5.47
C ASN A 452 -2.97 -15.01 4.66
N PRO A 453 -3.10 -13.81 5.25
CA PRO A 453 -2.95 -12.52 4.57
C PRO A 453 -1.57 -12.33 3.95
N SER A 454 -0.53 -13.01 4.44
CA SER A 454 0.82 -13.01 3.82
C SER A 454 0.94 -13.90 2.58
N GLY A 455 -0.10 -14.68 2.24
CA GLY A 455 0.01 -15.76 1.27
C GLY A 455 0.87 -16.91 1.79
N ILE A 456 0.99 -17.98 1.01
CA ILE A 456 1.79 -19.15 1.40
C ILE A 456 3.12 -19.27 0.66
N ILE A 457 3.40 -18.37 -0.29
CA ILE A 457 4.58 -18.47 -1.16
C ILE A 457 5.89 -18.31 -0.39
N LEU A 458 5.90 -17.42 0.61
CA LEU A 458 7.07 -17.22 1.45
C LEU A 458 7.39 -18.47 2.28
N PHE A 459 6.34 -19.12 2.80
CA PHE A 459 6.44 -20.39 3.52
C PHE A 459 6.89 -21.53 2.59
N ALA A 460 6.24 -21.70 1.44
CA ALA A 460 6.50 -22.81 0.53
C ALA A 460 7.93 -22.81 -0.01
N PHE A 461 8.50 -21.63 -0.25
CA PHE A 461 9.86 -21.49 -0.80
C PHE A 461 10.95 -21.22 0.24
N PHE A 462 10.59 -21.05 1.52
CA PHE A 462 11.53 -20.69 2.58
C PHE A 462 12.82 -21.54 2.61
N PRO A 463 12.78 -22.89 2.43
CA PRO A 463 14.00 -23.70 2.52
C PRO A 463 15.03 -23.32 1.46
N LEU A 464 14.58 -22.85 0.29
CA LEU A 464 15.47 -22.48 -0.81
C LEU A 464 16.30 -21.23 -0.51
N LEU A 465 15.93 -20.42 0.48
CA LEU A 465 16.76 -19.31 0.96
C LEU A 465 18.14 -19.82 1.41
N PHE A 466 18.16 -20.88 2.22
CA PHE A 466 19.37 -21.43 2.82
C PHE A 466 20.15 -22.32 1.85
N PHE A 467 19.43 -23.12 1.05
CA PHE A 467 20.05 -24.19 0.27
C PHE A 467 20.37 -23.84 -1.19
N ALA A 468 19.83 -22.74 -1.72
CA ALA A 468 19.97 -22.37 -3.13
C ALA A 468 20.44 -20.92 -3.36
N SER A 469 20.91 -20.23 -2.31
CA SER A 469 21.50 -18.89 -2.43
C SER A 469 23.04 -18.89 -2.32
N PRO A 470 23.80 -19.08 -3.42
CA PRO A 470 25.27 -19.14 -3.38
C PRO A 470 25.98 -17.79 -3.18
N LYS A 471 25.26 -16.70 -2.93
CA LYS A 471 25.85 -15.34 -2.89
C LYS A 471 25.63 -14.62 -1.57
N TRP A 472 25.62 -15.35 -0.44
CA TRP A 472 25.61 -14.73 0.89
C TRP A 472 26.78 -13.78 1.13
N ARG A 473 27.86 -13.85 0.33
CA ARG A 473 28.96 -12.87 0.35
C ARG A 473 28.69 -11.58 -0.42
N ASN A 474 27.59 -11.50 -1.19
CA ASN A 474 27.23 -10.28 -1.90
C ASN A 474 26.79 -9.20 -0.89
N PRO A 475 27.42 -8.01 -0.87
CA PRO A 475 27.08 -6.96 0.08
C PRO A 475 25.61 -6.52 0.01
N GLY A 476 25.00 -6.57 -1.18
CA GLY A 476 23.59 -6.25 -1.37
C GLY A 476 22.66 -7.25 -0.68
N ILE A 477 22.93 -8.55 -0.81
CA ILE A 477 22.17 -9.60 -0.09
C ILE A 477 22.32 -9.42 1.42
N LEU A 478 23.54 -9.25 1.92
CA LEU A 478 23.79 -9.05 3.36
C LEU A 478 23.07 -7.81 3.90
N THR A 479 23.11 -6.71 3.15
CA THR A 479 22.44 -5.47 3.53
C THR A 479 20.92 -5.65 3.57
N CYS A 480 20.32 -6.26 2.55
CA CYS A 480 18.87 -6.51 2.53
C CYS A 480 18.44 -7.48 3.64
N VAL A 481 19.23 -8.52 3.93
CA VAL A 481 18.95 -9.45 5.03
C VAL A 481 19.09 -8.75 6.38
N ALA A 482 20.15 -7.95 6.58
CA ALA A 482 20.32 -7.15 7.80
C ALA A 482 19.16 -6.16 7.98
N PHE A 483 18.73 -5.50 6.90
CA PHE A 483 17.56 -4.62 6.90
C PHE A 483 16.32 -5.38 7.38
N VAL A 484 16.01 -6.54 6.79
CA VAL A 484 14.86 -7.39 7.17
C VAL A 484 14.95 -7.81 8.63
N LEU A 485 16.11 -8.29 9.10
CA LEU A 485 16.26 -8.78 10.47
C LEU A 485 16.10 -7.67 11.52
N ILE A 486 16.73 -6.51 11.30
CA ILE A 486 16.62 -5.36 12.21
C ILE A 486 15.18 -4.81 12.19
N TYR A 487 14.59 -4.65 11.00
CA TYR A 487 13.22 -4.17 10.85
C TYR A 487 12.23 -5.12 11.54
N CYS A 488 12.24 -6.41 11.20
CA CYS A 488 11.31 -7.38 11.77
C CYS A 488 11.55 -7.61 13.26
N GLY A 489 12.80 -7.48 13.73
CA GLY A 489 13.13 -7.47 15.16
C GLY A 489 12.38 -6.36 15.88
N TYR A 490 12.54 -5.12 15.43
CA TYR A 490 11.86 -3.98 16.05
C TYR A 490 10.34 -4.00 15.84
N TRP A 491 9.88 -4.31 14.63
CA TRP A 491 8.46 -4.42 14.29
C TRP A 491 7.76 -5.46 15.16
N ALA A 492 8.24 -6.70 15.21
CA ALA A 492 7.59 -7.75 16.00
C ALA A 492 7.63 -7.48 17.51
N ALA A 493 8.60 -6.70 18.01
CA ALA A 493 8.62 -6.25 19.40
C ALA A 493 7.49 -5.25 19.70
N MET A 494 7.30 -4.27 18.82
CA MET A 494 6.37 -3.16 19.02
C MET A 494 4.97 -3.50 18.54
N LEU A 495 4.84 -3.83 17.25
CA LEU A 495 3.60 -4.07 16.54
C LEU A 495 3.54 -5.49 15.94
N GLY A 496 2.40 -5.83 15.35
CA GLY A 496 2.20 -7.14 14.72
C GLY A 496 1.33 -7.08 13.47
N THR A 497 0.94 -5.87 13.05
CA THR A 497 0.08 -5.65 11.90
C THR A 497 0.90 -5.70 10.62
N LEU A 498 0.54 -6.61 9.70
CA LEU A 498 1.33 -6.91 8.49
C LEU A 498 1.53 -5.72 7.56
N ARG A 499 0.53 -4.82 7.45
CA ARG A 499 0.62 -3.63 6.57
C ARG A 499 1.81 -2.73 6.91
N TYR A 500 2.34 -2.81 8.13
CA TYR A 500 3.51 -2.03 8.54
C TYR A 500 4.85 -2.75 8.33
N ALA A 501 4.88 -3.89 7.63
CA ALA A 501 6.09 -4.65 7.31
C ALA A 501 6.26 -4.94 5.81
N ILE A 502 5.73 -4.06 4.94
CA ILE A 502 5.75 -4.23 3.48
C ILE A 502 7.17 -4.42 2.91
N VAL A 503 8.13 -3.53 3.23
CA VAL A 503 9.48 -3.59 2.65
C VAL A 503 10.19 -4.91 3.01
N PRO A 504 10.21 -5.37 4.28
CA PRO A 504 10.79 -6.67 4.60
C PRO A 504 10.18 -7.85 3.86
N PHE A 505 8.85 -7.90 3.73
CA PHE A 505 8.16 -9.02 3.05
C PHE A 505 8.40 -9.00 1.54
N ALA A 506 8.47 -7.81 0.93
CA ALA A 506 8.87 -7.68 -0.47
C ALA A 506 10.32 -8.13 -0.73
N ILE A 507 11.24 -7.78 0.19
CA ILE A 507 12.63 -8.27 0.16
C ILE A 507 12.68 -9.80 0.32
N ALA A 508 11.90 -10.36 1.24
CA ALA A 508 11.81 -11.81 1.41
C ALA A 508 11.32 -12.50 0.13
N ALA A 509 10.26 -11.99 -0.50
CA ALA A 509 9.74 -12.51 -1.76
C ALA A 509 10.81 -12.52 -2.88
N MET A 510 11.58 -11.44 -3.03
CA MET A 510 12.61 -11.38 -4.06
C MET A 510 13.80 -12.32 -3.80
N LEU A 511 14.21 -12.50 -2.54
CA LEU A 511 15.30 -13.41 -2.18
C LEU A 511 14.87 -14.87 -2.37
N LEU A 512 13.62 -15.20 -2.04
CA LEU A 512 13.06 -16.53 -2.24
C LEU A 512 12.90 -16.88 -3.72
N ALA A 513 12.43 -15.93 -4.55
CA ALA A 513 12.35 -16.13 -6.00
C ALA A 513 13.75 -16.34 -6.62
N GLN A 514 14.78 -15.67 -6.10
CA GLN A 514 16.17 -15.91 -6.49
C GLN A 514 16.63 -17.33 -6.14
N GLY A 515 16.30 -17.83 -4.95
CA GLY A 515 16.56 -19.22 -4.55
C GLY A 515 15.80 -20.23 -5.44
N ALA A 516 14.53 -19.96 -5.72
CA ALA A 516 13.68 -20.81 -6.55
C ALA A 516 14.18 -20.94 -7.99
N ALA A 517 14.53 -19.82 -8.64
CA ALA A 517 15.09 -19.84 -9.99
C ALA A 517 16.42 -20.60 -10.05
N ARG A 518 17.32 -20.38 -9.10
CA ARG A 518 18.60 -21.11 -9.05
C ARG A 518 18.40 -22.60 -8.82
N PHE A 519 17.50 -22.97 -7.91
CA PHE A 519 17.20 -24.37 -7.66
C PHE A 519 16.61 -25.03 -8.90
N TYR A 520 15.71 -24.34 -9.61
CA TYR A 520 15.16 -24.78 -10.89
C TYR A 520 16.26 -25.04 -11.94
N ASP A 521 17.18 -24.09 -12.11
CA ASP A 521 18.26 -24.18 -13.10
C ASP A 521 19.21 -25.34 -12.78
N SER A 522 19.58 -25.49 -11.50
CA SER A 522 20.49 -26.56 -11.03
C SER A 522 19.88 -27.96 -11.04
N ALA A 523 18.56 -28.09 -11.04
CA ALA A 523 17.89 -29.38 -11.01
C ALA A 523 17.98 -30.07 -12.38
N SER A 524 18.66 -31.23 -12.47
CA SER A 524 18.70 -32.00 -13.73
C SER A 524 17.47 -32.87 -13.97
N SER A 525 16.63 -33.09 -12.94
CA SER A 525 15.43 -33.92 -13.02
C SER A 525 14.19 -33.11 -13.41
N ARG A 526 13.51 -33.52 -14.48
CA ARG A 526 12.25 -32.90 -14.96
C ARG A 526 11.15 -32.92 -13.88
N PRO A 527 10.90 -34.01 -13.13
CA PRO A 527 9.99 -34.00 -11.98
C PRO A 527 10.22 -32.90 -10.96
N ILE A 528 11.49 -32.59 -10.63
CA ILE A 528 11.83 -31.53 -9.66
C ILE A 528 11.53 -30.15 -10.24
N ARG A 529 11.87 -29.91 -11.51
CA ARG A 529 11.53 -28.66 -12.19
C ARG A 529 10.02 -28.44 -12.27
N LEU A 530 9.26 -29.51 -12.54
CA LEU A 530 7.80 -29.45 -12.57
C LEU A 530 7.21 -29.18 -11.18
N SER A 531 7.73 -29.79 -10.12
CA SER A 531 7.22 -29.54 -8.77
C SER A 531 7.48 -28.12 -8.28
N ILE A 532 8.61 -27.49 -8.64
CA ILE A 532 8.86 -26.07 -8.35
C ILE A 532 7.78 -25.18 -8.99
N VAL A 533 7.50 -25.38 -10.28
CA VAL A 533 6.49 -24.61 -11.00
C VAL A 533 5.08 -24.90 -10.48
N ALA A 534 4.77 -26.15 -10.15
CA ALA A 534 3.48 -26.53 -9.60
C ALA A 534 3.23 -25.91 -8.23
N VAL A 535 4.24 -25.87 -7.36
CA VAL A 535 4.17 -25.19 -6.05
C VAL A 535 3.99 -23.69 -6.23
N GLU A 536 4.68 -23.07 -7.19
CA GLU A 536 4.48 -21.65 -7.51
C GLU A 536 3.04 -21.37 -7.95
N VAL A 537 2.51 -22.15 -8.90
CA VAL A 537 1.11 -22.03 -9.34
C VAL A 537 0.15 -22.19 -8.17
N TYR A 538 0.36 -23.21 -7.33
CA TYR A 538 -0.47 -23.45 -6.14
C TYR A 538 -0.47 -22.26 -5.17
N CYS A 539 0.71 -21.70 -4.89
CA CYS A 539 0.84 -20.54 -4.00
C CYS A 539 0.16 -19.29 -4.57
N LEU A 540 0.42 -18.99 -5.85
CA LEU A 540 -0.12 -17.80 -6.52
C LEU A 540 -1.63 -17.91 -6.79
N LEU A 541 -2.14 -19.12 -6.97
CA LEU A 541 -3.58 -19.37 -7.05
C LEU A 541 -4.27 -19.03 -5.73
N ILE A 542 -3.75 -19.50 -4.59
CA ILE A 542 -4.28 -19.12 -3.26
C ILE A 542 -4.18 -17.61 -3.06
N ALA A 543 -3.07 -17.00 -3.47
CA ALA A 543 -2.88 -15.57 -3.38
C ALA A 543 -3.88 -14.76 -4.25
N ALA A 544 -4.17 -15.23 -5.46
CA ALA A 544 -5.15 -14.62 -6.36
C ALA A 544 -6.57 -14.74 -5.79
N LEU A 545 -6.95 -15.90 -5.25
CA LEU A 545 -8.23 -16.08 -4.55
C LEU A 545 -8.32 -15.16 -3.33
N GLY A 546 -7.25 -15.09 -2.53
CA GLY A 546 -7.18 -14.20 -1.38
C GLY A 546 -7.40 -12.75 -1.80
N THR A 547 -6.68 -12.28 -2.81
CA THR A 547 -6.81 -10.94 -3.39
C THR A 547 -8.23 -10.66 -3.90
N MET A 548 -8.87 -11.60 -4.59
CA MET A 548 -10.25 -11.42 -5.03
C MET A 548 -11.21 -11.28 -3.84
N ILE A 549 -11.02 -12.07 -2.77
CA ILE A 549 -11.88 -12.02 -1.56
C ILE A 549 -11.86 -10.64 -0.89
N ILE A 550 -10.70 -9.98 -0.84
CA ILE A 550 -10.52 -8.72 -0.10
C ILE A 550 -10.72 -7.45 -0.96
N GLU A 551 -10.72 -7.56 -2.29
CA GLU A 551 -10.79 -6.40 -3.18
C GLU A 551 -11.95 -6.43 -4.16
N VAL A 552 -12.32 -7.63 -4.63
CA VAL A 552 -13.24 -7.79 -5.75
C VAL A 552 -14.62 -8.18 -5.25
N ASN A 553 -15.63 -7.38 -5.58
CA ASN A 553 -17.01 -7.62 -5.20
C ASN A 553 -17.94 -7.73 -6.42
N GLY A 554 -19.07 -8.43 -6.24
CA GLY A 554 -20.08 -8.60 -7.29
C GLY A 554 -20.55 -7.28 -7.93
N PRO A 555 -20.88 -6.24 -7.13
CA PRO A 555 -21.26 -4.93 -7.65
C PRO A 555 -20.24 -4.27 -8.59
N GLN A 556 -18.93 -4.44 -8.39
CA GLN A 556 -17.92 -3.87 -9.29
C GLN A 556 -18.08 -4.38 -10.73
N PHE A 557 -18.39 -5.67 -10.93
CA PHE A 557 -18.60 -6.21 -12.28
C PHE A 557 -19.79 -5.54 -12.97
N ASN A 558 -20.87 -5.27 -12.24
CA ASN A 558 -22.04 -4.57 -12.79
C ASN A 558 -21.75 -3.09 -13.04
N TYR A 559 -20.94 -2.45 -12.19
CA TYR A 559 -20.47 -1.08 -12.40
C TYR A 559 -19.63 -0.96 -13.69
N PHE A 560 -18.61 -1.81 -13.86
CA PHE A 560 -17.79 -1.81 -15.07
C PHE A 560 -18.55 -2.27 -16.32
N ALA A 561 -19.58 -3.10 -16.18
CA ALA A 561 -20.48 -3.45 -17.28
C ALA A 561 -21.48 -2.34 -17.65
N GLY A 562 -21.46 -1.18 -16.96
CA GLY A 562 -22.39 -0.07 -17.18
C GLY A 562 -23.82 -0.33 -16.71
N ARG A 563 -24.03 -1.38 -15.89
CA ARG A 563 -25.36 -1.75 -15.34
C ARG A 563 -25.68 -1.03 -14.04
N LEU A 564 -24.66 -0.55 -13.33
CA LEU A 564 -24.80 0.30 -12.16
C LEU A 564 -24.09 1.63 -12.42
N ASP A 565 -24.73 2.72 -12.02
CA ASP A 565 -24.08 4.01 -11.88
C ASP A 565 -23.28 4.07 -10.56
N ARG A 566 -22.60 5.19 -10.31
CA ARG A 566 -21.78 5.37 -9.11
C ARG A 566 -22.60 5.24 -7.80
N PRO A 567 -23.76 5.91 -7.63
CA PRO A 567 -24.62 5.70 -6.45
C PRO A 567 -25.16 4.28 -6.34
N GLY A 568 -25.55 3.65 -7.45
CA GLY A 568 -26.02 2.25 -7.47
C GLY A 568 -24.94 1.27 -7.04
N TYR A 569 -23.69 1.47 -7.47
CA TYR A 569 -22.55 0.71 -6.98
C TYR A 569 -22.35 0.89 -5.47
N LEU A 570 -22.33 2.14 -4.99
CA LEU A 570 -22.11 2.44 -3.58
C LEU A 570 -23.21 1.86 -2.68
N ARG A 571 -24.50 1.97 -3.07
CA ARG A 571 -25.61 1.31 -2.35
C ARG A 571 -25.45 -0.20 -2.26
N ALA A 572 -24.94 -0.83 -3.32
CA ALA A 572 -24.77 -2.29 -3.37
C ALA A 572 -23.50 -2.79 -2.66
N ALA A 573 -22.42 -2.00 -2.68
CA ALA A 573 -21.10 -2.41 -2.19
C ALA A 573 -20.76 -1.90 -0.78
N LEU A 574 -21.38 -0.79 -0.34
CA LEU A 574 -21.06 -0.10 0.90
C LEU A 574 -22.29 0.04 1.79
N ARG A 575 -22.36 -0.77 2.84
CA ARG A 575 -23.51 -0.87 3.77
C ARG A 575 -23.91 0.48 4.38
N THR A 576 -22.94 1.36 4.61
CA THR A 576 -23.13 2.67 5.24
C THR A 576 -23.68 3.74 4.30
N TYR A 577 -23.68 3.50 2.98
CA TYR A 577 -23.94 4.56 2.00
C TYR A 577 -25.40 5.01 1.93
N ALA A 578 -26.37 4.07 1.99
CA ALA A 578 -27.79 4.39 1.79
C ALA A 578 -28.30 5.43 2.81
N SER A 579 -28.07 5.19 4.10
CA SER A 579 -28.38 6.16 5.16
C SER A 579 -27.74 7.54 4.97
N LEU A 580 -26.50 7.62 4.45
CA LEU A 580 -25.82 8.89 4.17
C LEU A 580 -26.37 9.59 2.92
N GLU A 581 -26.77 8.81 1.91
CA GLU A 581 -27.40 9.34 0.69
C GLU A 581 -28.76 9.97 0.99
N ASP A 582 -29.59 9.33 1.79
CA ASP A 582 -30.90 9.89 2.16
C ASP A 582 -30.77 11.11 3.10
N LEU A 583 -29.78 11.10 4.00
CA LEU A 583 -29.44 12.27 4.82
C LEU A 583 -29.12 13.52 4.00
N LYS A 584 -28.50 13.38 2.81
CA LYS A 584 -28.20 14.54 1.93
C LYS A 584 -29.42 15.34 1.50
N ARG A 585 -30.62 14.75 1.57
CA ARG A 585 -31.86 15.44 1.17
C ARG A 585 -32.45 16.30 2.26
N VAL A 586 -32.05 16.09 3.52
CA VAL A 586 -32.69 16.68 4.70
C VAL A 586 -31.75 17.54 5.54
N VAL A 587 -30.46 17.21 5.59
CA VAL A 587 -29.45 17.94 6.37
C VAL A 587 -29.22 19.33 5.78
N ARG A 588 -29.23 20.35 6.63
CA ARG A 588 -28.88 21.73 6.29
C ARG A 588 -27.40 22.00 6.60
N PRO A 589 -26.77 22.94 5.89
CA PRO A 589 -25.38 23.30 6.15
C PRO A 589 -25.12 23.66 7.61
N GLY A 590 -24.07 23.06 8.20
CA GLY A 590 -23.68 23.29 9.59
C GLY A 590 -24.35 22.42 10.64
N GLU A 591 -25.32 21.58 10.28
CA GLU A 591 -25.93 20.62 11.21
C GLU A 591 -25.01 19.43 11.51
N SER A 592 -24.96 19.02 12.78
CA SER A 592 -24.09 17.95 13.27
C SER A 592 -24.69 16.56 13.09
N ILE A 593 -23.83 15.60 12.74
CA ILE A 593 -24.21 14.20 12.50
C ILE A 593 -23.30 13.29 13.31
N LEU A 594 -23.89 12.37 14.06
CA LEU A 594 -23.18 11.29 14.72
C LEU A 594 -23.59 9.96 14.10
N GLY A 595 -22.62 9.22 13.57
CA GLY A 595 -22.80 7.84 13.13
C GLY A 595 -22.22 6.85 14.12
N ILE A 596 -23.00 5.85 14.49
CA ILE A 596 -22.55 4.68 15.25
C ILE A 596 -22.28 3.57 14.25
N ASP A 597 -21.04 3.06 14.18
CA ASP A 597 -20.52 2.12 13.19
C ASP A 597 -20.67 2.52 11.70
N ASN A 598 -21.29 3.67 11.42
CA ASN A 598 -21.27 4.31 10.12
C ASN A 598 -20.11 5.31 10.07
N CYS A 599 -18.95 4.89 9.56
CA CYS A 599 -17.76 5.75 9.46
C CYS A 599 -17.40 6.12 8.02
N SER A 600 -18.38 6.24 7.13
CA SER A 600 -18.14 6.62 5.73
C SER A 600 -18.20 8.15 5.55
N ARG A 601 -17.41 8.88 6.35
CA ARG A 601 -17.41 10.36 6.44
C ARG A 601 -17.33 11.05 5.07
N ALA A 602 -16.48 10.57 4.15
CA ALA A 602 -16.33 11.13 2.80
C ALA A 602 -17.63 11.12 1.96
N TYR A 603 -18.63 10.35 2.37
CA TYR A 603 -19.93 10.31 1.70
C TYR A 603 -21.04 11.00 2.50
N ALA A 604 -20.77 11.51 3.70
CA ALA A 604 -21.73 12.27 4.48
C ALA A 604 -22.09 13.62 3.81
N PRO A 605 -23.28 14.19 4.07
CA PRO A 605 -23.66 15.52 3.56
C PRO A 605 -22.76 16.64 4.09
N GLU A 606 -22.39 16.57 5.37
CA GLU A 606 -21.53 17.56 6.04
C GLU A 606 -20.32 16.83 6.63
N PRO A 607 -19.30 16.45 5.82
CA PRO A 607 -18.13 15.71 6.32
C PRO A 607 -17.42 16.42 7.48
N LEU A 608 -17.42 17.76 7.47
CA LEU A 608 -16.86 18.61 8.53
C LEU A 608 -17.62 18.53 9.86
N ARG A 609 -18.92 18.21 9.82
CA ARG A 609 -19.78 18.11 11.00
C ARG A 609 -20.20 16.67 11.31
N TYR A 610 -19.48 15.71 10.73
CA TYR A 610 -19.75 14.29 10.89
C TYR A 610 -18.79 13.66 11.90
N GLN A 611 -19.30 12.96 12.91
CA GLN A 611 -18.49 12.16 13.83
C GLN A 611 -18.87 10.70 13.74
N CYS A 612 -17.87 9.82 13.85
CA CYS A 612 -18.11 8.38 13.91
C CYS A 612 -17.66 7.81 15.24
N LEU A 613 -18.52 7.02 15.86
CA LEU A 613 -18.19 6.14 16.96
C LEU A 613 -18.10 4.71 16.43
N LEU A 614 -16.92 4.10 16.51
CA LEU A 614 -16.73 2.69 16.24
C LEU A 614 -17.00 1.86 17.48
N CYS A 615 -17.82 0.84 17.35
CA CYS A 615 -18.11 -0.09 18.42
C CYS A 615 -17.19 -1.31 18.37
N ALA A 616 -17.03 -1.96 19.52
CA ALA A 616 -16.32 -3.22 19.58
C ALA A 616 -17.15 -4.32 18.89
N PRO A 617 -16.53 -5.43 18.43
CA PRO A 617 -17.26 -6.56 17.85
C PRO A 617 -18.37 -7.12 18.75
N ASP A 618 -18.22 -6.98 20.07
CA ASP A 618 -19.18 -7.47 21.08
C ASP A 618 -20.31 -6.45 21.39
N GLY A 619 -20.37 -5.33 20.66
CA GLY A 619 -21.39 -4.29 20.79
C GLY A 619 -20.84 -2.92 21.20
N CYS A 620 -21.72 -1.93 21.19
CA CYS A 620 -21.40 -0.57 21.59
C CYS A 620 -21.46 -0.41 23.13
N ASP A 621 -20.44 0.18 23.73
CA ASP A 621 -20.50 0.60 25.12
C ASP A 621 -21.49 1.77 25.25
N ALA A 622 -22.58 1.55 26.00
CA ALA A 622 -23.62 2.54 26.25
C ALA A 622 -23.05 3.84 26.80
N LYS A 623 -21.99 3.78 27.63
CA LYS A 623 -21.34 4.96 28.16
C LYS A 623 -20.60 5.73 27.07
N ALA A 624 -19.87 5.04 26.19
CA ALA A 624 -19.17 5.69 25.08
C ALA A 624 -20.15 6.36 24.10
N VAL A 625 -21.31 5.74 23.88
CA VAL A 625 -22.39 6.32 23.08
C VAL A 625 -22.97 7.57 23.75
N ASP A 626 -23.31 7.51 25.04
CA ASP A 626 -23.81 8.64 25.81
C ASP A 626 -22.80 9.80 25.90
N ASP A 627 -21.53 9.50 26.17
CA ASP A 627 -20.44 10.50 26.16
C ASP A 627 -20.29 11.12 24.77
N GLY A 628 -20.42 10.33 23.70
CA GLY A 628 -20.41 10.81 22.31
C GLY A 628 -21.57 11.75 22.02
N LEU A 629 -22.80 11.37 22.38
CA LEU A 629 -23.99 12.19 22.21
C LEU A 629 -23.89 13.51 22.98
N LYS A 630 -23.44 13.47 24.25
CA LYS A 630 -23.24 14.67 25.07
C LYS A 630 -22.14 15.58 24.53
N LYS A 631 -21.04 15.00 24.05
CA LYS A 631 -19.89 15.74 23.54
C LYS A 631 -20.20 16.45 22.23
N PHE A 632 -20.94 15.78 21.33
CA PHE A 632 -21.14 16.27 19.97
C PHE A 632 -22.50 16.92 19.73
N ASP A 633 -23.47 16.74 20.63
CA ASP A 633 -24.85 17.23 20.54
C ASP A 633 -25.40 17.16 19.09
N PRO A 634 -25.50 15.95 18.51
CA PRO A 634 -25.83 15.80 17.10
C PRO A 634 -27.29 16.18 16.81
N ARG A 635 -27.52 16.85 15.66
CA ARG A 635 -28.88 17.03 15.13
C ARG A 635 -29.41 15.76 14.48
N TYR A 636 -28.51 14.95 13.90
CA TYR A 636 -28.83 13.67 13.29
C TYR A 636 -28.00 12.53 13.88
N LEU A 637 -28.66 11.41 14.14
CA LEU A 637 -28.05 10.21 14.68
C LEU A 637 -28.28 9.04 13.72
N ILE A 638 -27.20 8.37 13.30
CA ILE A 638 -27.26 7.12 12.53
C ILE A 638 -26.92 5.97 13.46
N VAL A 639 -27.81 4.99 13.55
CA VAL A 639 -27.69 3.84 14.46
C VAL A 639 -27.76 2.54 13.64
N PRO A 640 -26.88 1.56 13.89
CA PRO A 640 -26.95 0.27 13.22
C PRO A 640 -28.19 -0.52 13.69
N GLU A 641 -28.85 -1.22 12.78
CA GLU A 641 -29.97 -2.12 13.09
C GLU A 641 -29.52 -3.40 13.80
N GLN A 642 -28.26 -3.78 13.62
CA GLN A 642 -27.65 -4.98 14.21
C GLN A 642 -26.62 -4.55 15.26
N ASN A 643 -26.65 -5.14 16.46
CA ASN A 643 -25.72 -4.97 17.59
C ASN A 643 -25.93 -3.78 18.55
N ALA A 644 -26.83 -2.85 18.26
CA ALA A 644 -27.29 -1.85 19.22
C ALA A 644 -28.80 -1.64 19.02
N PRO A 645 -29.69 -2.17 19.88
CA PRO A 645 -31.12 -1.91 19.69
C PRO A 645 -31.33 -0.39 19.72
N PRO A 646 -31.84 0.22 18.63
CA PRO A 646 -31.95 1.68 18.51
C PRO A 646 -32.65 2.32 19.70
N GLU A 647 -33.62 1.60 20.26
CA GLU A 647 -34.39 1.96 21.45
C GLU A 647 -33.51 2.20 22.68
N ALA A 648 -32.50 1.35 22.95
CA ALA A 648 -31.60 1.52 24.09
C ALA A 648 -30.65 2.71 23.93
N VAL A 649 -30.22 3.01 22.70
CA VAL A 649 -29.37 4.17 22.40
C VAL A 649 -30.16 5.48 22.49
N ILE A 650 -31.42 5.46 22.04
CA ILE A 650 -32.32 6.61 22.04
C ILE A 650 -32.82 6.93 23.45
N GLU A 651 -33.12 5.93 24.27
CA GLU A 651 -33.56 6.13 25.67
C GLU A 651 -32.47 6.72 26.57
N LEU A 652 -31.18 6.55 26.22
CA LEU A 652 -30.05 7.09 27.00
C LEU A 652 -30.00 8.63 26.97
N HIS A 653 -30.54 9.27 25.93
CA HIS A 653 -30.51 10.71 25.79
C HIS A 653 -31.92 11.29 25.97
N ARG A 654 -32.12 12.18 26.95
CA ARG A 654 -33.42 12.79 27.32
C ARG A 654 -34.03 13.73 26.26
N ARG A 655 -33.64 13.60 24.99
CA ARG A 655 -34.12 14.40 23.86
C ARG A 655 -35.04 13.55 22.98
N PRO A 656 -36.18 14.07 22.50
CA PRO A 656 -37.01 13.33 21.54
C PRO A 656 -36.29 13.16 20.20
N TRP A 657 -36.35 11.94 19.68
CA TRP A 657 -35.75 11.55 18.39
C TRP A 657 -36.84 11.01 17.47
N THR A 658 -36.93 11.56 16.27
CA THR A 658 -37.87 11.12 15.23
C THR A 658 -37.12 10.34 14.17
N ARG A 659 -37.50 9.08 13.92
CA ARG A 659 -36.91 8.28 12.85
C ARG A 659 -37.34 8.80 11.49
N ILE A 660 -36.38 9.10 10.62
CA ILE A 660 -36.62 9.68 9.30
C ILE A 660 -36.17 8.78 8.14
N HIS A 661 -35.32 7.79 8.41
CA HIS A 661 -34.87 6.79 7.43
C HIS A 661 -34.65 5.44 8.11
N HIS A 662 -34.84 4.37 7.35
CA HIS A 662 -34.58 3.00 7.77
C HIS A 662 -34.25 2.12 6.56
N ASP A 663 -33.12 1.42 6.63
CA ASP A 663 -32.70 0.38 5.69
C ASP A 663 -32.26 -0.88 6.46
N PRO A 664 -31.94 -2.01 5.79
CA PRO A 664 -31.58 -3.25 6.47
C PRO A 664 -30.35 -3.19 7.41
N PHE A 665 -29.56 -2.11 7.34
CA PHE A 665 -28.33 -1.95 8.10
C PHE A 665 -28.39 -0.79 9.09
N PHE A 666 -29.06 0.31 8.76
CA PHE A 666 -29.07 1.53 9.57
C PHE A 666 -30.43 2.23 9.62
N SER A 667 -30.73 2.83 10.77
CA SER A 667 -31.77 3.84 10.94
C SER A 667 -31.16 5.22 11.15
N VAL A 668 -31.86 6.25 10.69
CA VAL A 668 -31.49 7.65 10.92
C VAL A 668 -32.57 8.35 11.73
N TYR A 669 -32.14 9.05 12.77
CA TYR A 669 -32.98 9.83 13.66
C TYR A 669 -32.64 11.30 13.58
N HIS A 670 -33.66 12.14 13.62
CA HIS A 670 -33.57 13.58 13.73
C HIS A 670 -33.98 13.99 15.15
N ALA A 671 -33.15 14.81 15.78
CA ALA A 671 -33.43 15.36 17.10
C ALA A 671 -34.38 16.55 16.92
N ASP A 672 -35.56 16.57 17.55
CA ASP A 672 -36.50 17.68 17.36
C ASP A 672 -35.93 19.02 17.85
#